data_AF-Q54WY9-F1
#
_entry.id   AF-Q54WY9-F1
#
_cell.length_a   1.000
_cell.length_b   1.000
_cell.length_c   1.000
_cell.angle_alpha   90.00
_cell.angle_beta   90.00
_cell.angle_gamma   90.00
#
_symmetry.space_group_name_H-M   'P 1'
#
loop_
_entity.id
_entity.type
_entity.pdbx_description
1 polymer ?
#
loop_
_entity_poly.entity_id
_entity_poly.type
_entity_poly.pdbx_seq_one_letter_code
_entity_poly.pdbx_strand_id
1 'polypeptide(L)'
;MYHIISSNINNINNKSNKPNDNKNDKTKFNSKILVIVLIGIIFHAVFTLSIFDIYFRSPLVHGMTPHPINLPAPAKRLVLFVADGLRADKFFEIDENTGKSRSPFLRNIIENKGTWGISHTRVPTETRPGHVALIAGFYEDVSAVTKGWKANPVEFDHLFNETTYSFGYGSPDVLPMFSEGVPHMQSESYPEEAEDFASDASKLDTWVFDKVQQLLLNASTNDQELNRKLRSDKVSIFLHLLGLDTNGHAYRPNSKEYFDNIALVDRGIEKIVKLIEDFYGNDGKTAFVFTADHGMSNRGSHGDGERANTETPLVVWGSGVRGPLSSDLQMERIASLRGKAKEMLPVNVETPTNWKLSSLFRSDVSQADIAPLMTSLLGVPSPLNSVGVLPTEILSEDTPQYTTAALRANTLQIWEMYKIKSSSKQQSTLIFFSPFTKLSDADRMFERIEQHISLSQWEDAQILCHQMIDLCLMGLNYFQTYDRPFLMTVITMGYFGWIITLSLYVLNNYTSIGIENCNQQKLSTQMKRFKTLSNYLIFIESIALVGFLLATDAPLLYYLYCVFLVLFWAKTIPSNIVPLYIFICDSFSQVSSTRGHFINTNNSANLSIIKNFIILSVSAISVMELLVVSYFHRGVLSLLYQILGVVSVFFFYNRSGAGKTSTLLKSLWLISCLLMSIFPSLPIDYGSDTKLVCFGGILISILGVLTSLFKFRNNSKQQQQSSSSSQQKLQKSKKNQIINSILIISILLSSFIVYTTDSSLEKKIGLPFINQLLSWILLVSGVLILAIYRGKGFYDHWTFLCLSLSIPFLLLSISYEVLFFGNLILNLTLWMYFELKVDNDHTIPKLVSITPNSEPSTSLSFSKSASKSNLMNITQHDIRRAIFYIFFCYVGFFGVGNIASISSFEISSTYRFTTIFRPFLMGALLLVKIFIPLLLVAISFSLLNNNLNVPRPGSFLIVIALTDIMSINFFFLVKDTGSWLEIGVSISHYAISNAFIILQLLLFAVSALLVPTTLKYINNNSNNNNNTIKSK
;
A
#
# COMPACT_ATOMS: atom_id res chain seq x y z
N MET A 1 -28.16 0.57 15.01
CA MET A 1 -28.69 -0.19 13.86
C MET A 1 -30.16 -0.61 13.98
N TYR A 2 -30.59 -1.26 15.08
CA TYR A 2 -31.97 -1.76 15.26
C TYR A 2 -33.05 -0.69 14.96
N HIS A 3 -32.90 0.52 15.51
CA HIS A 3 -33.83 1.65 15.28
C HIS A 3 -33.88 2.14 13.81
N ILE A 4 -32.80 1.97 13.05
CA ILE A 4 -32.67 2.52 11.69
C ILE A 4 -33.45 1.67 10.69
N ILE A 5 -33.37 0.34 10.80
CA ILE A 5 -34.09 -0.59 9.92
C ILE A 5 -35.50 -0.85 10.46
N SER A 6 -35.72 -0.92 11.80
CA SER A 6 -37.08 -1.07 12.34
C SER A 6 -37.97 0.13 12.01
N SER A 7 -37.41 1.34 11.89
CA SER A 7 -38.20 2.51 11.48
C SER A 7 -38.71 2.44 10.03
N ASN A 8 -38.07 1.68 9.13
CA ASN A 8 -38.67 1.39 7.81
C ASN A 8 -39.94 0.55 7.95
N ILE A 9 -39.98 -0.36 8.93
CA ILE A 9 -41.15 -1.22 9.19
C ILE A 9 -42.29 -0.43 9.84
N ASN A 10 -41.99 0.46 10.79
CA ASN A 10 -43.03 1.28 11.42
C ASN A 10 -43.66 2.28 10.44
N ASN A 11 -42.89 2.81 9.47
CA ASN A 11 -43.44 3.68 8.42
C ASN A 11 -44.28 2.92 7.36
N ILE A 12 -44.12 1.60 7.23
CA ILE A 12 -45.00 0.75 6.40
C ILE A 12 -46.28 0.39 7.17
N ASN A 13 -46.16 0.05 8.46
CA ASN A 13 -47.31 -0.33 9.30
C ASN A 13 -48.26 0.85 9.58
N ASN A 14 -47.76 2.08 9.72
CA ASN A 14 -48.61 3.25 10.05
C ASN A 14 -49.31 3.89 8.83
N LYS A 15 -49.28 3.27 7.66
CA LYS A 15 -50.06 3.74 6.49
C LYS A 15 -51.56 3.45 6.59
N SER A 16 -52.02 2.69 7.58
CA SER A 16 -53.43 2.65 7.93
C SER A 16 -53.70 3.60 9.11
N ASN A 17 -54.36 4.73 8.83
CA ASN A 17 -55.03 5.60 9.80
C ASN A 17 -54.14 6.44 10.75
N LYS A 18 -53.66 7.60 10.27
CA LYS A 18 -53.91 8.96 10.87
C LYS A 18 -52.90 9.99 10.36
N PRO A 19 -53.28 11.27 10.21
CA PRO A 19 -52.38 12.32 9.74
C PRO A 19 -51.68 13.02 10.92
N ASN A 20 -50.37 12.79 11.16
CA ASN A 20 -49.56 13.64 12.04
C ASN A 20 -48.10 13.80 11.53
N ASP A 21 -47.67 15.07 11.43
CA ASP A 21 -46.32 15.66 11.42
C ASP A 21 -45.18 15.12 10.51
N ASN A 22 -45.15 15.61 9.27
CA ASN A 22 -44.13 15.33 8.24
C ASN A 22 -42.77 16.09 8.37
N LYS A 23 -42.49 16.79 9.49
CA LYS A 23 -41.14 17.38 9.70
C LYS A 23 -40.08 16.34 10.11
N ASN A 24 -40.49 15.14 10.55
CA ASN A 24 -39.58 14.10 11.05
C ASN A 24 -39.01 13.13 10.00
N ASP A 25 -39.51 13.11 8.76
CA ASP A 25 -39.06 12.12 7.76
C ASP A 25 -37.77 12.51 7.03
N LYS A 26 -37.55 13.82 6.79
CA LYS A 26 -36.28 14.30 6.19
C LYS A 26 -35.07 14.11 7.12
N THR A 27 -35.25 14.28 8.42
CA THR A 27 -34.20 14.05 9.44
C THR A 27 -33.89 12.56 9.60
N LYS A 28 -34.91 11.69 9.54
CA LYS A 28 -34.71 10.22 9.59
C LYS A 28 -33.90 9.68 8.42
N PHE A 29 -34.15 10.09 7.18
CA PHE A 29 -33.42 9.56 6.01
C PHE A 29 -31.92 9.89 6.04
N ASN A 30 -31.58 11.14 6.37
CA ASN A 30 -30.19 11.59 6.50
C ASN A 30 -29.45 10.84 7.63
N SER A 31 -30.13 10.50 8.73
CA SER A 31 -29.51 9.70 9.81
C SER A 31 -29.12 8.29 9.35
N LYS A 32 -29.85 7.68 8.40
CA LYS A 32 -29.57 6.30 7.94
C LYS A 32 -28.32 6.24 7.08
N ILE A 33 -28.20 7.18 6.14
CA ILE A 33 -27.03 7.28 5.26
C ILE A 33 -25.78 7.58 6.08
N LEU A 34 -25.86 8.54 7.02
CA LEU A 34 -24.74 8.85 7.89
C LEU A 34 -24.24 7.60 8.64
N VAL A 35 -25.14 6.76 9.13
CA VAL A 35 -24.77 5.53 9.81
C VAL A 35 -24.15 4.51 8.85
N ILE A 36 -24.67 4.35 7.62
CA ILE A 36 -24.03 3.49 6.60
C ILE A 36 -22.62 3.99 6.29
N VAL A 37 -22.43 5.30 6.14
CA VAL A 37 -21.12 5.93 5.90
C VAL A 37 -20.17 5.67 7.07
N LEU A 38 -20.61 5.87 8.31
CA LEU A 38 -19.79 5.61 9.50
C LEU A 38 -19.39 4.13 9.62
N ILE A 39 -20.34 3.22 9.37
CA ILE A 39 -20.06 1.78 9.35
C ILE A 39 -19.05 1.46 8.25
N GLY A 40 -19.22 2.03 7.05
CA GLY A 40 -18.27 1.88 5.95
C GLY A 40 -16.87 2.34 6.34
N ILE A 41 -16.72 3.51 6.96
CA ILE A 41 -15.40 4.01 7.41
C ILE A 41 -14.76 3.05 8.41
N ILE A 42 -15.50 2.61 9.42
CA ILE A 42 -14.96 1.70 10.45
C ILE A 42 -14.63 0.34 9.82
N PHE A 43 -15.51 -0.19 8.97
CA PHE A 43 -15.30 -1.46 8.25
C PHE A 43 -13.99 -1.46 7.46
N HIS A 44 -13.79 -0.48 6.58
CA HIS A 44 -12.57 -0.41 5.76
C HIS A 44 -11.33 -0.16 6.61
N ALA A 45 -11.41 0.65 7.68
CA ALA A 45 -10.29 0.86 8.58
C ALA A 45 -9.87 -0.44 9.29
N VAL A 46 -10.84 -1.20 9.78
CA VAL A 46 -10.59 -2.50 10.44
C VAL A 46 -10.07 -3.54 9.46
N PHE A 47 -10.68 -3.64 8.28
CA PHE A 47 -10.29 -4.63 7.26
C PHE A 47 -8.93 -4.30 6.64
N THR A 48 -8.54 -3.02 6.59
CA THR A 48 -7.17 -2.62 6.22
C THR A 48 -6.14 -3.23 7.18
N LEU A 49 -6.45 -3.37 8.46
CA LEU A 49 -5.54 -3.98 9.44
C LEU A 49 -5.48 -5.51 9.36
N SER A 50 -6.46 -6.16 8.70
CA SER A 50 -6.54 -7.63 8.63
C SER A 50 -5.35 -8.31 7.99
N ILE A 51 -4.66 -7.64 7.07
CA ILE A 51 -3.48 -8.22 6.42
C ILE A 51 -2.34 -8.48 7.42
N PHE A 52 -2.21 -7.69 8.49
CA PHE A 52 -1.18 -7.93 9.51
C PHE A 52 -1.45 -9.21 10.29
N ASP A 53 -2.71 -9.45 10.65
CA ASP A 53 -3.11 -10.67 11.35
C ASP A 53 -3.03 -11.94 10.48
N ILE A 54 -3.09 -11.79 9.17
CA ILE A 54 -3.14 -12.90 8.19
C ILE A 54 -1.75 -13.23 7.63
N TYR A 55 -0.95 -12.19 7.35
CA TYR A 55 0.31 -12.29 6.62
C TYR A 55 1.55 -11.95 7.46
N PHE A 56 1.44 -11.08 8.47
CA PHE A 56 2.58 -10.53 9.22
C PHE A 56 2.48 -10.84 10.73
N ARG A 57 2.57 -12.14 11.05
CA ARG A 57 2.66 -12.62 12.43
C ARG A 57 4.10 -12.90 12.84
N SER A 58 4.45 -12.49 14.06
CA SER A 58 5.75 -12.76 14.67
C SER A 58 6.14 -14.25 14.57
N PRO A 59 7.33 -14.56 14.00
CA PRO A 59 7.82 -15.92 13.94
C PRO A 59 8.32 -16.42 15.31
N LEU A 60 8.67 -15.50 16.21
CA LEU A 60 9.35 -15.81 17.47
C LEU A 60 8.58 -16.80 18.34
N VAL A 61 9.34 -17.72 18.90
CA VAL A 61 8.92 -18.70 19.90
C VAL A 61 9.72 -18.41 21.16
N HIS A 62 9.11 -18.63 22.32
CA HIS A 62 9.79 -18.46 23.61
C HIS A 62 9.65 -19.74 24.44
N GLY A 63 10.55 -19.94 25.40
CA GLY A 63 10.55 -21.10 26.30
C GLY A 63 11.33 -22.32 25.79
N MET A 64 12.17 -22.15 24.77
CA MET A 64 13.09 -23.20 24.30
C MET A 64 14.30 -23.35 25.22
N THR A 65 14.90 -24.53 25.20
CA THR A 65 16.17 -24.81 25.88
C THR A 65 17.30 -24.82 24.83
N PRO A 66 18.46 -24.20 25.09
CA PRO A 66 19.59 -24.23 24.16
C PRO A 66 20.20 -25.64 24.07
N HIS A 67 20.58 -26.06 22.86
CA HIS A 67 21.22 -27.35 22.62
C HIS A 67 22.74 -27.21 22.42
N PRO A 68 23.59 -27.63 23.38
CA PRO A 68 25.04 -27.48 23.29
C PRO A 68 25.70 -28.52 22.37
N ILE A 69 26.85 -28.16 21.82
CA ILE A 69 27.74 -29.07 21.08
C ILE A 69 28.70 -29.72 22.07
N ASN A 70 28.48 -31.00 22.40
CA ASN A 70 29.26 -31.74 23.42
C ASN A 70 30.60 -32.28 22.90
N LEU A 71 31.33 -31.48 22.11
CA LEU A 71 32.66 -31.80 21.60
C LEU A 71 33.55 -30.56 21.69
N PRO A 72 34.89 -30.70 21.76
CA PRO A 72 35.79 -29.56 21.79
C PRO A 72 35.59 -28.66 20.58
N ALA A 73 35.34 -27.38 20.83
CA ALA A 73 35.16 -26.38 19.78
C ALA A 73 36.45 -26.23 18.94
N PRO A 74 36.35 -25.99 17.62
CA PRO A 74 37.52 -25.75 16.80
C PRO A 74 38.19 -24.42 17.18
N ALA A 75 37.41 -23.35 17.35
CA ALA A 75 37.89 -22.04 17.74
C ALA A 75 37.64 -21.76 19.23
N LYS A 76 38.57 -21.05 19.87
CA LYS A 76 38.37 -20.44 21.20
C LYS A 76 37.77 -19.05 21.08
N ARG A 77 37.95 -18.40 19.91
CA ARG A 77 37.62 -17.00 19.68
C ARG A 77 37.05 -16.82 18.28
N LEU A 78 36.09 -15.90 18.15
CA LEU A 78 35.48 -15.52 16.88
C LEU A 78 35.61 -14.01 16.66
N VAL A 79 36.03 -13.61 15.47
CA VAL A 79 36.06 -12.20 15.06
C VAL A 79 35.10 -12.01 13.89
N LEU A 80 34.08 -11.19 14.10
CA LEU A 80 33.07 -10.84 13.10
C LEU A 80 33.31 -9.42 12.59
N PHE A 81 33.54 -9.29 11.29
CA PHE A 81 33.57 -8.02 10.58
C PHE A 81 32.32 -7.89 9.71
N VAL A 82 31.53 -6.86 9.94
CA VAL A 82 30.38 -6.51 9.10
C VAL A 82 30.64 -5.15 8.47
N ALA A 83 30.82 -5.15 7.15
CA ALA A 83 31.05 -3.95 6.35
C ALA A 83 29.72 -3.48 5.75
N ASP A 84 29.04 -2.58 6.44
CA ASP A 84 27.67 -2.15 6.13
C ASP A 84 27.58 -1.56 4.72
N GLY A 85 26.54 -1.93 3.96
CA GLY A 85 26.30 -1.47 2.60
C GLY A 85 27.31 -1.97 1.55
N LEU A 86 28.19 -2.93 1.87
CA LEU A 86 29.15 -3.48 0.91
C LEU A 86 28.51 -4.42 -0.12
N ARG A 87 28.53 -4.00 -1.39
CA ARG A 87 28.09 -4.84 -2.50
C ARG A 87 29.06 -5.97 -2.79
N ALA A 88 28.54 -7.19 -2.97
CA ALA A 88 29.35 -8.33 -3.36
C ALA A 88 30.08 -8.13 -4.69
N ASP A 89 29.43 -7.55 -5.70
CA ASP A 89 30.05 -7.36 -7.00
C ASP A 89 31.26 -6.42 -6.94
N LYS A 90 31.17 -5.30 -6.20
CA LYS A 90 32.27 -4.34 -6.02
C LYS A 90 33.41 -4.88 -5.18
N PHE A 91 33.10 -5.79 -4.26
CA PHE A 91 34.09 -6.51 -3.48
C PHE A 91 34.87 -7.54 -4.32
N PHE A 92 34.18 -8.39 -5.09
CA PHE A 92 34.82 -9.49 -5.82
C PHE A 92 35.37 -9.09 -7.20
N GLU A 93 34.84 -8.04 -7.84
CA GLU A 93 35.29 -7.63 -9.18
C GLU A 93 36.77 -7.20 -9.18
N ILE A 94 37.48 -7.59 -10.23
CA ILE A 94 38.83 -7.10 -10.52
C ILE A 94 38.70 -5.74 -11.21
N ASP A 95 39.42 -4.73 -10.72
CA ASP A 95 39.47 -3.41 -11.38
C ASP A 95 40.08 -3.55 -12.77
N GLU A 96 39.32 -3.17 -13.79
CA GLU A 96 39.72 -3.26 -15.20
C GLU A 96 40.94 -2.40 -15.52
N ASN A 97 41.13 -1.28 -14.80
CA ASN A 97 42.24 -0.36 -15.05
C ASN A 97 43.58 -0.88 -14.49
N THR A 98 43.55 -1.49 -13.30
CA THR A 98 44.76 -1.95 -12.61
C THR A 98 45.00 -3.46 -12.75
N GLY A 99 43.97 -4.22 -13.12
CA GLY A 99 43.98 -5.68 -13.15
C GLY A 99 44.05 -6.33 -11.76
N LYS A 100 43.82 -5.56 -10.68
CA LYS A 100 43.94 -6.00 -9.28
C LYS A 100 42.58 -5.98 -8.57
N SER A 101 42.45 -6.79 -7.52
CA SER A 101 41.31 -6.69 -6.60
C SER A 101 41.42 -5.42 -5.75
N ARG A 102 40.28 -4.80 -5.42
CA ARG A 102 40.22 -3.67 -4.48
C ARG A 102 40.44 -4.08 -3.03
N SER A 103 40.26 -5.36 -2.71
CA SER A 103 40.48 -5.96 -1.41
C SER A 103 41.55 -7.05 -1.48
N PRO A 104 42.83 -6.70 -1.77
CA PRO A 104 43.89 -7.68 -2.01
C PRO A 104 44.16 -8.63 -0.84
N PHE A 105 44.00 -8.19 0.41
CA PHE A 105 44.20 -9.06 1.58
C PHE A 105 43.11 -10.14 1.65
N LEU A 106 41.83 -9.75 1.64
CA LEU A 106 40.72 -10.70 1.66
C LEU A 106 40.70 -11.56 0.40
N ARG A 107 41.10 -11.01 -0.76
CA ARG A 107 41.29 -11.78 -2.00
C ARG A 107 42.32 -12.89 -1.82
N ASN A 108 43.45 -12.58 -1.18
CA ASN A 108 44.48 -13.57 -0.87
C ASN A 108 43.97 -14.63 0.13
N ILE A 109 43.10 -14.27 1.08
CA ILE A 109 42.43 -15.25 1.95
C ILE A 109 41.55 -16.19 1.13
N ILE A 110 40.71 -15.65 0.23
CA ILE A 110 39.83 -16.44 -0.64
C ILE A 110 40.62 -17.45 -1.48
N GLU A 111 41.74 -17.01 -2.05
CA GLU A 111 42.52 -17.85 -2.98
C GLU A 111 43.40 -18.89 -2.28
N ASN A 112 43.81 -18.65 -1.02
CA ASN A 112 44.87 -19.45 -0.39
C ASN A 112 44.54 -20.03 0.99
N LYS A 113 43.56 -19.50 1.73
CA LYS A 113 43.38 -19.84 3.16
C LYS A 113 41.96 -20.18 3.58
N GLY A 114 40.95 -19.57 2.96
CA GLY A 114 39.58 -19.61 3.45
C GLY A 114 38.55 -20.05 2.41
N THR A 115 37.30 -19.99 2.82
CA THR A 115 36.12 -20.19 1.98
C THR A 115 35.49 -18.85 1.61
N TRP A 116 34.72 -18.85 0.53
CA TRP A 116 34.05 -17.66 0.04
C TRP A 116 32.70 -17.99 -0.61
N GLY A 117 31.84 -16.98 -0.69
CA GLY A 117 30.61 -17.04 -1.45
C GLY A 117 29.76 -15.79 -1.26
N ILE A 118 28.46 -15.92 -1.57
CA ILE A 118 27.46 -14.88 -1.36
C ILE A 118 26.59 -15.24 -0.16
N SER A 119 26.46 -14.27 0.75
CA SER A 119 25.40 -14.26 1.74
C SER A 119 24.17 -13.60 1.13
N HIS A 120 23.10 -14.37 0.99
CA HIS A 120 21.83 -13.90 0.46
C HIS A 120 21.01 -13.31 1.60
N THR A 121 21.01 -11.98 1.72
CA THR A 121 20.13 -11.28 2.65
C THR A 121 18.70 -11.26 2.13
N ARG A 122 17.76 -11.16 3.06
CA ARG A 122 16.36 -10.91 2.74
C ARG A 122 16.06 -9.45 2.90
N VAL A 123 14.97 -9.11 2.29
CA VAL A 123 14.32 -7.83 2.45
C VAL A 123 13.66 -7.68 3.83
N PRO A 124 13.62 -6.47 4.42
CA PRO A 124 14.13 -5.23 3.85
C PRO A 124 15.64 -5.21 4.04
N THR A 125 16.38 -4.83 3.01
CA THR A 125 17.84 -4.73 3.10
C THR A 125 18.17 -3.44 3.83
N GLU A 126 17.97 -3.45 5.13
CA GLU A 126 18.17 -2.35 6.07
C GLU A 126 19.10 -2.86 7.18
N THR A 127 19.86 -1.95 7.79
CA THR A 127 20.92 -2.31 8.73
C THR A 127 20.44 -3.24 9.85
N ARG A 128 19.34 -2.89 10.52
CA ARG A 128 18.82 -3.67 11.66
C ARG A 128 18.40 -5.10 11.26
N PRO A 129 17.46 -5.33 10.33
CA PRO A 129 17.05 -6.67 9.92
C PRO A 129 18.22 -7.53 9.42
N GLY A 130 19.17 -6.93 8.70
CA GLY A 130 20.37 -7.64 8.24
C GLY A 130 21.24 -8.13 9.41
N HIS A 131 21.47 -7.28 10.41
CA HIS A 131 22.21 -7.66 11.62
C HIS A 131 21.48 -8.70 12.47
N VAL A 132 20.15 -8.63 12.60
CA VAL A 132 19.36 -9.66 13.29
C VAL A 132 19.48 -11.00 12.56
N ALA A 133 19.41 -11.03 11.23
CA ALA A 133 19.63 -12.26 10.47
C ALA A 133 21.05 -12.81 10.67
N LEU A 134 22.07 -11.97 10.61
CA LEU A 134 23.48 -12.37 10.77
C LEU A 134 23.78 -12.97 12.16
N ILE A 135 23.28 -12.34 13.23
CA ILE A 135 23.73 -12.60 14.60
C ILE A 135 22.72 -13.45 15.40
N ALA A 136 21.43 -13.30 15.12
CA ALA A 136 20.35 -14.08 15.75
C ALA A 136 19.80 -15.20 14.84
N GLY A 137 20.11 -15.19 13.54
CA GLY A 137 19.77 -16.28 12.63
C GLY A 137 18.30 -16.36 12.26
N PHE A 138 17.54 -15.26 12.37
CA PHE A 138 16.16 -15.19 11.91
C PHE A 138 15.86 -13.86 11.20
N TYR A 139 14.83 -13.86 10.37
CA TYR A 139 14.41 -12.69 9.62
C TYR A 139 13.29 -11.97 10.37
N GLU A 140 13.50 -10.69 10.67
CA GLU A 140 12.45 -9.88 11.27
C GLU A 140 11.25 -9.75 10.34
N ASP A 141 10.06 -9.93 10.91
CA ASP A 141 8.80 -9.71 10.20
C ASP A 141 8.48 -8.20 10.10
N VAL A 142 7.74 -7.81 9.07
CA VAL A 142 7.24 -6.45 8.84
C VAL A 142 6.54 -5.90 10.07
N SER A 143 5.87 -6.76 10.85
CA SER A 143 5.21 -6.37 12.10
C SER A 143 6.17 -5.82 13.16
N ALA A 144 7.41 -6.29 13.25
CA ALA A 144 8.41 -5.78 14.19
C ALA A 144 8.87 -4.35 13.82
N VAL A 145 9.00 -4.06 12.53
CA VAL A 145 9.35 -2.73 12.00
C VAL A 145 8.25 -1.72 12.31
N THR A 146 6.97 -2.12 12.26
CA THR A 146 5.84 -1.22 12.57
C THR A 146 5.68 -0.88 14.06
N LYS A 147 6.18 -1.73 14.97
CA LYS A 147 6.03 -1.53 16.42
C LYS A 147 7.14 -0.69 17.04
N GLY A 148 8.34 -0.71 16.47
CA GLY A 148 9.46 0.13 16.88
C GLY A 148 10.47 0.23 15.75
N TRP A 149 10.76 1.44 15.27
CA TRP A 149 11.72 1.65 14.16
C TRP A 149 13.17 1.59 14.66
N LYS A 150 13.45 2.12 15.86
CA LYS A 150 14.81 2.24 16.42
C LYS A 150 15.27 1.07 17.29
N ALA A 151 14.38 0.48 18.08
CA ALA A 151 14.69 -0.64 18.96
C ALA A 151 13.71 -1.79 18.67
N ASN A 152 14.20 -3.03 18.66
CA ASN A 152 13.33 -4.18 18.57
C ASN A 152 12.51 -4.27 19.87
N PRO A 153 11.17 -4.19 19.83
CA PRO A 153 10.35 -4.24 21.04
C PRO A 153 10.28 -5.64 21.68
N VAL A 154 10.81 -6.66 21.01
CA VAL A 154 10.76 -8.06 21.48
C VAL A 154 12.18 -8.54 21.77
N GLU A 155 12.42 -9.04 22.98
CA GLU A 155 13.68 -9.68 23.35
C GLU A 155 13.86 -10.98 22.53
N PHE A 156 15.04 -11.16 21.94
CA PHE A 156 15.43 -12.36 21.21
C PHE A 156 16.85 -12.78 21.57
N ASP A 157 17.12 -14.07 21.46
CA ASP A 157 18.44 -14.66 21.70
C ASP A 157 19.33 -14.50 20.47
N HIS A 158 20.63 -14.34 20.68
CA HIS A 158 21.62 -14.10 19.63
C HIS A 158 23.01 -14.62 20.04
N LEU A 159 23.96 -14.69 19.09
CA LEU A 159 25.31 -15.25 19.29
C LEU A 159 25.94 -14.84 20.64
N PHE A 160 25.90 -13.56 20.98
CA PHE A 160 26.60 -13.03 22.15
C PHE A 160 26.05 -13.53 23.50
N ASN A 161 24.78 -13.94 23.59
CA ASN A 161 24.18 -14.42 24.83
C ASN A 161 24.93 -15.64 25.42
N GLU A 162 25.43 -16.53 24.56
CA GLU A 162 26.09 -17.79 24.94
C GLU A 162 27.63 -17.71 24.92
N THR A 163 28.19 -16.54 24.63
CA THR A 163 29.64 -16.30 24.75
C THR A 163 30.05 -16.10 26.22
N THR A 164 31.33 -16.33 26.53
CA THR A 164 31.86 -15.99 27.87
C THR A 164 32.08 -14.48 28.00
N TYR A 165 32.61 -13.85 26.96
CA TYR A 165 32.83 -12.41 26.87
C TYR A 165 32.70 -11.96 25.41
N SER A 166 32.06 -10.82 25.19
CA SER A 166 31.93 -10.18 23.88
C SER A 166 32.42 -8.74 23.91
N PHE A 167 33.06 -8.31 22.84
CA PHE A 167 33.51 -6.92 22.65
C PHE A 167 33.00 -6.40 21.31
N GLY A 168 32.26 -5.30 21.31
CA GLY A 168 31.62 -4.73 20.12
C GLY A 168 31.99 -3.27 19.87
N TYR A 169 32.29 -2.90 18.63
CA TYR A 169 32.60 -1.52 18.26
C TYR A 169 31.92 -1.14 16.93
N GLY A 170 31.24 0.02 16.89
CA GLY A 170 30.63 0.54 15.66
C GLY A 170 29.47 1.51 15.89
N SER A 171 28.48 1.52 15.00
CA SER A 171 27.36 2.48 15.03
C SER A 171 26.48 2.40 16.30
N PRO A 172 26.02 3.55 16.84
CA PRO A 172 25.06 3.60 17.94
C PRO A 172 23.70 2.98 17.60
N ASP A 173 23.34 2.78 16.34
CA ASP A 173 22.06 2.16 15.95
C ASP A 173 22.08 0.62 15.97
N VAL A 174 23.28 -0.01 15.95
CA VAL A 174 23.43 -1.48 15.88
C VAL A 174 23.83 -2.08 17.22
N LEU A 175 24.81 -1.48 17.89
CA LEU A 175 25.42 -2.09 19.07
C LEU A 175 24.44 -2.26 20.25
N PRO A 176 23.60 -1.26 20.59
CA PRO A 176 22.63 -1.39 21.69
C PRO A 176 21.66 -2.56 21.54
N MET A 177 21.28 -2.92 20.31
CA MET A 177 20.38 -4.04 20.03
C MET A 177 20.90 -5.39 20.56
N PHE A 178 22.23 -5.52 20.71
CA PHE A 178 22.89 -6.74 21.13
C PHE A 178 23.55 -6.64 22.51
N SER A 179 23.92 -5.44 22.94
CA SER A 179 24.57 -5.21 24.24
C SER A 179 23.57 -4.96 25.37
N GLU A 180 22.40 -4.37 25.08
CA GLU A 180 21.38 -4.13 26.10
C GLU A 180 20.85 -5.47 26.61
N GLY A 181 20.96 -5.70 27.92
CA GLY A 181 20.54 -6.96 28.53
C GLY A 181 21.59 -8.09 28.51
N VAL A 182 22.79 -7.86 27.96
CA VAL A 182 23.89 -8.86 27.91
C VAL A 182 25.10 -8.36 28.72
N PRO A 183 25.19 -8.63 30.04
CA PRO A 183 26.19 -8.01 30.93
C PRO A 183 27.65 -8.31 30.57
N HIS A 184 27.92 -9.42 29.87
CA HIS A 184 29.25 -9.84 29.43
C HIS A 184 29.63 -9.32 28.04
N MET A 185 28.75 -8.55 27.38
CA MET A 185 29.07 -7.81 26.16
C MET A 185 29.45 -6.37 26.49
N GLN A 186 30.70 -6.01 26.23
CA GLN A 186 31.18 -4.63 26.32
C GLN A 186 31.11 -4.00 24.94
N SER A 187 30.39 -2.89 24.79
CA SER A 187 30.27 -2.18 23.53
C SER A 187 30.61 -0.69 23.66
N GLU A 188 31.28 -0.15 22.65
CA GLU A 188 31.48 1.30 22.51
C GLU A 188 31.09 1.74 21.10
N SER A 189 30.34 2.83 21.02
CA SER A 189 29.96 3.46 19.75
C SER A 189 30.57 4.85 19.63
N TYR A 190 30.82 5.30 18.40
CA TYR A 190 31.08 6.71 18.13
C TYR A 190 29.79 7.52 18.35
N PRO A 191 29.88 8.85 18.59
CA PRO A 191 28.71 9.70 18.74
C PRO A 191 27.84 9.72 17.46
N GLU A 192 26.52 9.84 17.59
CA GLU A 192 25.58 9.93 16.45
C GLU A 192 25.96 11.08 15.49
N GLU A 193 26.52 12.17 16.00
CA GLU A 193 26.92 13.33 15.18
C GLU A 193 28.12 13.03 14.25
N ALA A 194 28.81 11.91 14.44
CA ALA A 194 29.89 11.48 13.55
C ALA A 194 29.38 10.90 12.23
N GLU A 195 28.10 10.51 12.15
CA GLU A 195 27.43 10.00 10.94
C GLU A 195 27.03 11.15 9.99
N ASP A 196 28.00 11.98 9.59
CA ASP A 196 27.79 13.12 8.70
C ASP A 196 27.96 12.74 7.21
N PHE A 197 26.83 12.59 6.52
CA PHE A 197 26.75 12.34 5.07
C PHE A 197 27.40 13.41 4.18
N ALA A 198 27.79 14.57 4.72
CA ALA A 198 28.50 15.61 3.98
C ALA A 198 30.03 15.43 3.97
N SER A 199 30.56 14.47 4.73
CA SER A 199 31.99 14.24 4.90
C SER A 199 32.42 12.83 4.51
N ASP A 200 33.72 12.60 4.32
CA ASP A 200 34.25 11.24 4.11
C ASP A 200 34.05 10.39 5.37
N ALA A 201 33.15 9.41 5.26
CA ALA A 201 32.73 8.52 6.33
C ALA A 201 33.73 7.39 6.63
N SER A 202 34.83 7.28 5.87
CA SER A 202 35.88 6.27 6.09
C SER A 202 36.50 6.34 7.50
N LYS A 203 36.38 7.50 8.15
CA LYS A 203 36.83 7.73 9.53
C LYS A 203 36.08 6.86 10.54
N LEU A 204 34.81 6.53 10.28
CA LEU A 204 34.01 5.64 11.14
C LEU A 204 34.64 4.26 11.21
N ASP A 205 35.07 3.72 10.07
CA ASP A 205 35.76 2.42 9.99
C ASP A 205 37.12 2.47 10.71
N THR A 206 37.89 3.54 10.49
CA THR A 206 39.18 3.71 11.20
C THR A 206 39.02 3.82 12.71
N TRP A 207 37.95 4.48 13.19
CA TRP A 207 37.66 4.57 14.62
C TRP A 207 37.43 3.19 15.24
N VAL A 208 36.70 2.32 14.55
CA VAL A 208 36.45 0.93 14.99
C VAL A 208 37.75 0.14 15.06
N PHE A 209 38.60 0.24 14.04
CA PHE A 209 39.92 -0.40 14.05
C PHE A 209 40.82 0.13 15.17
N ASP A 210 40.83 1.43 15.41
CA ASP A 210 41.63 2.05 16.48
C ASP A 210 41.15 1.59 17.87
N LYS A 211 39.84 1.42 18.07
CA LYS A 211 39.28 0.88 19.32
C LYS A 211 39.69 -0.57 19.57
N VAL A 212 39.68 -1.43 18.56
CA VAL A 212 40.18 -2.82 18.70
C VAL A 212 41.68 -2.83 18.95
N GLN A 213 42.46 -1.94 18.34
CA GLN A 213 43.88 -1.79 18.65
C GLN A 213 44.09 -1.36 20.11
N GLN A 214 43.30 -0.42 20.62
CA GLN A 214 43.34 0.02 22.02
C GLN A 214 42.94 -1.10 22.98
N LEU A 215 41.92 -1.90 22.64
CA LEU A 215 41.50 -3.07 23.42
C LEU A 215 42.68 -4.03 23.64
N LEU A 216 43.36 -4.43 22.56
CA LEU A 216 44.50 -5.37 22.62
C LEU A 216 45.72 -4.76 23.33
N LEU A 217 45.97 -3.45 23.12
CA LEU A 217 47.06 -2.74 23.78
C LEU A 217 46.84 -2.65 25.30
N ASN A 218 45.64 -2.23 25.73
CA ASN A 218 45.29 -2.11 27.14
C ASN A 218 45.37 -3.45 27.87
N ALA A 219 44.90 -4.52 27.22
CA ALA A 219 45.02 -5.88 27.73
C ALA A 219 46.49 -6.31 27.90
N SER A 220 47.37 -5.89 26.97
CA SER A 220 48.78 -6.27 27.01
C SER A 220 49.59 -5.51 28.07
N THR A 221 49.20 -4.28 28.42
CA THR A 221 50.05 -3.36 29.21
C THR A 221 49.48 -3.01 30.58
N ASN A 222 48.19 -2.69 30.66
CA ASN A 222 47.62 -1.93 31.78
C ASN A 222 46.50 -2.65 32.53
N ASP A 223 45.77 -3.55 31.86
CA ASP A 223 44.56 -4.19 32.39
C ASP A 223 44.67 -5.72 32.40
N GLN A 224 45.12 -6.26 33.53
CA GLN A 224 45.26 -7.70 33.73
C GLN A 224 43.91 -8.44 33.68
N GLU A 225 42.82 -7.81 34.08
CA GLU A 225 41.50 -8.43 34.05
C GLU A 225 40.98 -8.52 32.62
N LEU A 226 41.14 -7.47 31.82
CA LEU A 226 40.87 -7.50 30.38
C LEU A 226 41.72 -8.56 29.67
N ASN A 227 42.99 -8.66 30.04
CA ASN A 227 43.91 -9.68 29.52
C ASN A 227 43.41 -11.11 29.77
N ARG A 228 42.88 -11.35 30.99
CA ARG A 228 42.28 -12.63 31.40
C ARG A 228 40.98 -12.91 30.64
N LYS A 229 40.12 -11.90 30.48
CA LYS A 229 38.87 -12.01 29.71
C LYS A 229 39.13 -12.38 28.26
N LEU A 230 40.04 -11.69 27.58
CA LEU A 230 40.39 -11.96 26.18
C LEU A 230 41.03 -13.33 25.96
N ARG A 231 41.77 -13.86 26.94
CA ARG A 231 42.36 -15.22 26.89
C ARG A 231 41.42 -16.33 27.38
N SER A 232 40.18 -16.01 27.73
CA SER A 232 39.16 -17.01 28.04
C SER A 232 38.69 -17.73 26.76
N ASP A 233 38.01 -18.86 26.93
CA ASP A 233 37.37 -19.55 25.81
C ASP A 233 35.99 -18.94 25.50
N LYS A 234 35.51 -19.13 24.27
CA LYS A 234 34.22 -18.62 23.77
C LYS A 234 34.13 -17.09 23.79
N VAL A 235 35.19 -16.42 23.33
CA VAL A 235 35.24 -14.94 23.23
C VAL A 235 34.85 -14.49 21.83
N SER A 236 34.06 -13.42 21.72
CA SER A 236 33.75 -12.80 20.43
C SER A 236 34.20 -11.34 20.36
N ILE A 237 34.68 -10.93 19.18
CA ILE A 237 34.98 -9.52 18.86
C ILE A 237 34.16 -9.15 17.62
N PHE A 238 33.28 -8.17 17.75
CA PHE A 238 32.40 -7.69 16.69
C PHE A 238 32.81 -6.28 16.26
N LEU A 239 33.12 -6.14 14.97
CA LEU A 239 33.46 -4.87 14.33
C LEU A 239 32.39 -4.53 13.31
N HIS A 240 31.60 -3.49 13.59
CA HIS A 240 30.60 -2.95 12.67
C HIS A 240 31.15 -1.71 11.96
N LEU A 241 31.36 -1.82 10.65
CA LEU A 241 32.05 -0.84 9.80
C LEU A 241 31.03 -0.14 8.88
N LEU A 242 30.56 1.05 9.30
CA LEU A 242 29.49 1.81 8.64
C LEU A 242 29.97 2.67 7.45
N GLY A 243 31.28 2.91 7.32
CA GLY A 243 31.81 3.93 6.40
C GLY A 243 31.44 3.68 4.93
N LEU A 244 31.30 2.42 4.52
CA LEU A 244 30.88 2.05 3.17
C LEU A 244 29.43 2.44 2.86
N ASP A 245 28.48 2.17 3.76
CA ASP A 245 27.08 2.53 3.52
C ASP A 245 26.92 4.05 3.43
N THR A 246 27.50 4.80 4.37
CA THR A 246 27.47 6.27 4.37
C THR A 246 28.08 6.87 3.10
N ASN A 247 29.28 6.40 2.69
CA ASN A 247 29.90 6.84 1.44
C ASN A 247 29.12 6.38 0.20
N GLY A 248 28.44 5.23 0.27
CA GLY A 248 27.54 4.73 -0.75
C GLY A 248 26.34 5.66 -0.96
N HIS A 249 25.65 6.05 0.11
CA HIS A 249 24.53 7.00 0.04
C HIS A 249 24.98 8.35 -0.52
N ALA A 250 26.08 8.89 -0.01
CA ALA A 250 26.58 10.22 -0.37
C ALA A 250 27.14 10.28 -1.81
N TYR A 251 27.96 9.31 -2.20
CA TYR A 251 28.75 9.36 -3.45
C TYR A 251 28.36 8.32 -4.49
N ARG A 252 27.52 7.34 -4.15
CA ARG A 252 27.10 6.19 -5.00
C ARG A 252 28.18 5.08 -5.06
N PRO A 253 27.81 3.82 -5.36
CA PRO A 253 28.71 2.66 -5.22
C PRO A 253 29.72 2.50 -6.37
N ASN A 254 29.65 3.36 -7.39
CA ASN A 254 30.65 3.42 -8.47
C ASN A 254 31.63 4.58 -8.27
N SER A 255 31.55 5.29 -7.14
CA SER A 255 32.40 6.44 -6.86
C SER A 255 33.80 6.03 -6.45
N LYS A 256 34.73 6.98 -6.56
CA LYS A 256 36.09 6.78 -6.10
C LYS A 256 36.11 6.65 -4.58
N GLU A 257 35.29 7.43 -3.88
CA GLU A 257 35.15 7.45 -2.43
C GLU A 257 34.74 6.06 -1.90
N TYR A 258 33.73 5.43 -2.52
CA TYR A 258 33.31 4.08 -2.16
C TYR A 258 34.40 3.04 -2.42
N PHE A 259 35.10 3.11 -3.55
CA PHE A 259 36.20 2.19 -3.88
C PHE A 259 37.43 2.36 -2.97
N ASP A 260 37.82 3.60 -2.68
CA ASP A 260 38.91 3.92 -1.76
C ASP A 260 38.58 3.43 -0.34
N ASN A 261 37.30 3.49 0.06
CA ASN A 261 36.81 2.95 1.32
C ASN A 261 36.87 1.42 1.39
N ILE A 262 36.53 0.69 0.31
CA ILE A 262 36.71 -0.78 0.25
C ILE A 262 38.18 -1.14 0.51
N ALA A 263 39.10 -0.44 -0.17
CA ALA A 263 40.53 -0.67 0.00
C ALA A 263 41.03 -0.29 1.40
N LEU A 264 40.41 0.72 2.05
CA LEU A 264 40.72 1.09 3.43
C LEU A 264 40.26 0.00 4.41
N VAL A 265 39.04 -0.51 4.26
CA VAL A 265 38.50 -1.61 5.08
C VAL A 265 39.39 -2.85 4.97
N ASP A 266 39.79 -3.23 3.76
CA ASP A 266 40.68 -4.38 3.54
C ASP A 266 42.03 -4.24 4.27
N ARG A 267 42.69 -3.07 4.16
CA ARG A 267 43.94 -2.78 4.90
C ARG A 267 43.73 -2.75 6.42
N GLY A 268 42.59 -2.24 6.87
CA GLY A 268 42.22 -2.23 8.28
C GLY A 268 42.07 -3.64 8.83
N ILE A 269 41.38 -4.52 8.10
CA ILE A 269 41.21 -5.93 8.44
C ILE A 269 42.57 -6.63 8.47
N GLU A 270 43.44 -6.44 7.47
CA GLU A 270 44.80 -7.02 7.46
C GLU A 270 45.56 -6.65 8.74
N LYS A 271 45.54 -5.37 9.13
CA LYS A 271 46.19 -4.88 10.35
C LYS A 271 45.59 -5.51 11.61
N ILE A 272 44.27 -5.58 11.73
CA ILE A 272 43.59 -6.16 12.91
C ILE A 272 43.84 -7.66 13.02
N VAL A 273 43.75 -8.40 11.91
CA VAL A 273 44.04 -9.85 11.89
C VAL A 273 45.44 -10.11 12.40
N LYS A 274 46.44 -9.37 11.89
CA LYS A 274 47.82 -9.48 12.35
C LYS A 274 47.97 -9.17 13.85
N LEU A 275 47.35 -8.09 14.33
CA LEU A 275 47.40 -7.72 15.75
C LEU A 275 46.77 -8.78 16.65
N ILE A 276 45.67 -9.40 16.22
CA ILE A 276 45.00 -10.48 16.94
C ILE A 276 45.89 -11.73 16.96
N GLU A 277 46.42 -12.13 15.82
CA GLU A 277 47.32 -13.28 15.70
C GLU A 277 48.57 -13.10 16.57
N ASP A 278 49.20 -11.92 16.54
CA ASP A 278 50.36 -11.58 17.37
C ASP A 278 50.01 -11.58 18.88
N PHE A 279 48.88 -11.00 19.28
CA PHE A 279 48.44 -10.97 20.69
C PHE A 279 48.24 -12.37 21.30
N TYR A 280 47.73 -13.32 20.50
CA TYR A 280 47.55 -14.72 20.91
C TYR A 280 48.73 -15.63 20.57
N GLY A 281 49.81 -15.10 19.98
CA GLY A 281 51.01 -15.88 19.65
C GLY A 281 50.80 -16.91 18.54
N ASN A 282 49.93 -16.63 17.57
CA ASN A 282 49.66 -17.49 16.42
C ASN A 282 49.21 -18.92 16.79
N ASP A 283 48.42 -19.08 17.85
CA ASP A 283 47.97 -20.38 18.37
C ASP A 283 47.00 -21.16 17.44
N GLY A 284 46.54 -20.56 16.35
CA GLY A 284 45.59 -21.16 15.40
C GLY A 284 44.18 -21.40 15.96
N LYS A 285 43.79 -20.73 17.07
CA LYS A 285 42.49 -20.91 17.75
C LYS A 285 41.49 -19.77 17.55
N THR A 286 41.71 -18.91 16.56
CA THR A 286 40.79 -17.82 16.17
C THR A 286 40.11 -18.15 14.84
N ALA A 287 38.80 -17.98 14.77
CA ALA A 287 38.03 -17.98 13.53
C ALA A 287 37.62 -16.55 13.15
N PHE A 288 37.59 -16.27 11.85
CA PHE A 288 37.26 -14.95 11.31
C PHE A 288 36.11 -15.07 10.30
N VAL A 289 35.13 -14.19 10.41
CA VAL A 289 33.98 -14.07 9.50
C VAL A 289 33.93 -12.63 9.01
N PHE A 290 33.98 -12.45 7.70
CA PHE A 290 33.79 -11.17 7.04
C PHE A 290 32.57 -11.22 6.14
N THR A 291 31.66 -10.26 6.31
CA THR A 291 30.46 -10.15 5.48
C THR A 291 29.88 -8.73 5.48
N ALA A 292 28.71 -8.56 4.88
CA ALA A 292 27.88 -7.37 4.98
C ALA A 292 26.43 -7.76 5.29
N ASP A 293 25.71 -6.85 5.92
CA ASP A 293 24.29 -6.93 6.22
C ASP A 293 23.41 -6.68 4.99
N HIS A 294 23.78 -5.72 4.14
CA HIS A 294 23.23 -5.55 2.80
C HIS A 294 24.23 -4.93 1.82
N GLY A 295 23.89 -4.97 0.53
CA GLY A 295 24.51 -4.14 -0.50
C GLY A 295 23.69 -2.90 -0.78
N MET A 296 23.80 -2.35 -1.99
CA MET A 296 23.02 -1.17 -2.39
C MET A 296 22.94 -0.94 -3.91
N SER A 297 21.89 -0.23 -4.33
CA SER A 297 21.58 0.00 -5.73
C SER A 297 22.55 0.99 -6.36
N ASN A 298 22.63 1.03 -7.69
CA ASN A 298 23.45 2.04 -8.38
C ASN A 298 23.04 3.50 -8.05
N ARG A 299 21.81 3.71 -7.56
CA ARG A 299 21.30 5.01 -7.13
C ARG A 299 21.79 5.44 -5.76
N GLY A 300 22.55 4.61 -5.06
CA GLY A 300 22.98 4.94 -3.71
C GLY A 300 21.89 4.73 -2.67
N SER A 301 21.09 3.66 -2.80
CA SER A 301 19.93 3.40 -1.93
C SER A 301 19.74 1.90 -1.76
N HIS A 302 19.20 1.47 -0.61
CA HIS A 302 18.86 0.09 -0.30
C HIS A 302 17.44 0.01 0.29
N GLY A 303 16.96 -1.21 0.58
CA GLY A 303 15.67 -1.52 1.19
C GLY A 303 14.78 -2.43 0.32
N ASP A 304 15.07 -2.50 -0.98
CA ASP A 304 14.37 -3.34 -1.95
C ASP A 304 15.08 -4.69 -2.22
N GLY A 305 14.49 -5.51 -3.10
CA GLY A 305 15.06 -6.81 -3.48
C GLY A 305 15.95 -6.78 -4.72
N GLU A 306 16.53 -5.65 -5.11
CA GLU A 306 17.55 -5.63 -6.16
C GLU A 306 18.71 -6.55 -5.77
N ARG A 307 19.26 -7.27 -6.75
CA ARG A 307 20.38 -8.20 -6.53
C ARG A 307 21.60 -7.52 -5.90
N ALA A 308 21.88 -6.27 -6.31
CA ALA A 308 22.95 -5.46 -5.74
C ALA A 308 22.74 -5.14 -4.25
N ASN A 309 21.51 -5.23 -3.75
CA ASN A 309 21.16 -5.01 -2.34
C ASN A 309 21.16 -6.32 -1.55
N THR A 310 20.74 -7.41 -2.19
CA THR A 310 20.49 -8.70 -1.55
C THR A 310 21.69 -9.66 -1.56
N GLU A 311 22.68 -9.43 -2.42
CA GLU A 311 23.92 -10.21 -2.44
C GLU A 311 25.05 -9.49 -1.69
N THR A 312 25.44 -10.04 -0.54
CA THR A 312 26.58 -9.57 0.24
C THR A 312 27.75 -10.54 0.17
N PRO A 313 29.00 -10.06 0.24
CA PRO A 313 30.14 -10.96 0.24
C PRO A 313 30.19 -11.78 1.53
N LEU A 314 30.68 -13.01 1.45
CA LEU A 314 31.03 -13.82 2.60
C LEU A 314 32.45 -14.37 2.41
N VAL A 315 33.31 -14.14 3.40
CA VAL A 315 34.65 -14.73 3.48
C VAL A 315 34.86 -15.26 4.89
N VAL A 316 35.22 -16.53 5.02
CA VAL A 316 35.39 -17.21 6.30
C VAL A 316 36.71 -17.97 6.32
N TRP A 317 37.50 -17.81 7.38
CA TRP A 317 38.79 -18.48 7.52
C TRP A 317 39.21 -18.65 8.98
N GLY A 318 40.30 -19.38 9.19
CA GLY A 318 40.86 -19.63 10.52
C GLY A 318 40.41 -20.97 11.10
N SER A 319 40.34 -21.04 12.43
CA SER A 319 40.13 -22.31 13.13
C SER A 319 38.78 -22.95 12.82
N GLY A 320 38.78 -24.21 12.38
CA GLY A 320 37.56 -24.98 12.06
C GLY A 320 37.00 -24.77 10.65
N VAL A 321 37.62 -23.90 9.85
CA VAL A 321 37.15 -23.55 8.51
C VAL A 321 37.98 -24.26 7.45
N ARG A 322 37.34 -24.70 6.36
CA ARG A 322 38.01 -25.34 5.23
C ARG A 322 38.82 -24.32 4.41
N GLY A 323 39.91 -24.78 3.79
CA GLY A 323 40.63 -24.00 2.77
C GLY A 323 39.90 -23.92 1.41
N PRO A 324 40.47 -23.22 0.42
CA PRO A 324 39.89 -23.12 -0.92
C PRO A 324 39.84 -24.49 -1.63
N LEU A 325 38.82 -24.69 -2.47
CA LEU A 325 38.66 -25.89 -3.29
C LEU A 325 38.46 -25.54 -4.76
N SER A 326 38.83 -26.45 -5.66
CA SER A 326 38.54 -26.32 -7.10
C SER A 326 37.05 -26.51 -7.37
N SER A 327 36.50 -25.73 -8.30
CA SER A 327 35.11 -25.86 -8.75
C SER A 327 34.80 -27.22 -9.41
N ASP A 328 35.79 -27.87 -10.04
CA ASP A 328 35.61 -29.18 -10.71
C ASP A 328 35.37 -30.34 -9.74
N LEU A 329 35.80 -30.22 -8.48
CA LEU A 329 35.93 -31.35 -7.58
C LEU A 329 34.60 -31.76 -6.88
N GLN A 330 33.53 -30.95 -6.96
CA GLN A 330 32.43 -31.10 -5.98
C GLN A 330 30.96 -30.94 -6.44
N MET A 331 30.62 -30.64 -7.69
CA MET A 331 29.20 -30.40 -8.07
C MET A 331 28.23 -31.53 -7.66
N GLU A 332 28.68 -32.79 -7.58
CA GLU A 332 27.85 -33.94 -7.20
C GLU A 332 27.71 -34.12 -5.68
N ARG A 333 28.81 -34.06 -4.91
CA ARG A 333 28.83 -34.18 -3.43
C ARG A 333 28.06 -33.05 -2.74
N ILE A 334 28.03 -31.87 -3.35
CA ILE A 334 27.28 -30.71 -2.82
C ILE A 334 25.79 -30.83 -3.15
N ALA A 335 25.42 -31.40 -4.30
CA ALA A 335 24.01 -31.61 -4.62
C ALA A 335 23.33 -32.58 -3.64
N SER A 336 24.09 -33.46 -2.97
CA SER A 336 23.63 -34.33 -1.89
C SER A 336 23.73 -33.69 -0.49
N LEU A 337 24.83 -32.97 -0.18
CA LEU A 337 25.06 -32.34 1.13
C LEU A 337 24.35 -31.03 1.35
N ARG A 338 24.07 -30.26 0.29
CA ARG A 338 23.05 -29.23 0.34
C ARG A 338 21.73 -29.95 0.48
N GLY A 339 21.34 -30.21 1.73
CA GLY A 339 19.93 -30.20 2.09
C GLY A 339 19.31 -29.07 1.28
N LYS A 340 18.42 -29.41 0.36
CA LYS A 340 17.88 -28.48 -0.62
C LYS A 340 17.02 -27.47 0.14
N ALA A 341 17.66 -26.51 0.80
CA ALA A 341 17.13 -25.24 1.22
C ALA A 341 16.71 -24.51 -0.06
N LYS A 342 15.63 -25.01 -0.65
CA LYS A 342 14.80 -24.38 -1.65
C LYS A 342 14.06 -23.25 -0.95
N GLU A 343 14.79 -22.31 -0.36
CA GLU A 343 14.37 -20.96 -0.65
C GLU A 343 14.54 -20.84 -2.15
N MET A 344 13.42 -20.71 -2.87
CA MET A 344 13.43 -20.33 -4.28
C MET A 344 13.95 -18.89 -4.42
N LEU A 345 15.12 -18.60 -3.85
CA LEU A 345 15.89 -17.44 -4.24
C LEU A 345 16.31 -17.72 -5.69
N PRO A 346 15.98 -16.85 -6.65
CA PRO A 346 16.49 -16.96 -8.01
C PRO A 346 18.00 -16.65 -7.99
N VAL A 347 18.80 -17.57 -7.47
CA VAL A 347 20.25 -17.43 -7.38
C VAL A 347 20.84 -17.75 -8.73
N ASN A 348 21.62 -16.83 -9.30
CA ASN A 348 22.51 -17.18 -10.39
C ASN A 348 23.70 -17.96 -9.82
N VAL A 349 23.73 -19.26 -10.13
CA VAL A 349 24.74 -20.20 -9.67
C VAL A 349 26.11 -19.90 -10.31
N GLU A 350 26.13 -19.19 -11.44
CA GLU A 350 27.37 -18.87 -12.15
C GLU A 350 28.12 -17.70 -11.48
N THR A 351 29.42 -17.91 -11.25
CA THR A 351 30.34 -16.85 -10.83
C THR A 351 30.61 -15.90 -12.00
N PRO A 352 30.36 -14.58 -11.86
CA PRO A 352 30.67 -13.59 -12.89
C PRO A 352 32.13 -13.66 -13.36
N THR A 353 32.36 -13.56 -14.66
CA THR A 353 33.69 -13.71 -15.28
C THR A 353 34.67 -12.63 -14.84
N ASN A 354 34.19 -11.41 -14.61
CA ASN A 354 34.99 -10.27 -14.13
C ASN A 354 35.49 -10.44 -12.69
N TRP A 355 34.94 -11.37 -11.91
CA TRP A 355 35.45 -11.69 -10.56
C TRP A 355 36.71 -12.56 -10.63
N LYS A 356 36.94 -13.29 -11.73
CA LYS A 356 38.07 -14.23 -11.88
C LYS A 356 38.20 -15.22 -10.71
N LEU A 357 37.08 -15.75 -10.22
CA LEU A 357 37.01 -16.73 -9.12
C LEU A 357 36.32 -18.04 -9.54
N SER A 358 35.99 -18.20 -10.83
CA SER A 358 35.26 -19.38 -11.35
C SER A 358 36.02 -20.70 -11.22
N SER A 359 37.35 -20.66 -11.02
CA SER A 359 38.16 -21.84 -10.72
C SER A 359 38.03 -22.31 -9.26
N LEU A 360 37.50 -21.48 -8.38
CA LEU A 360 37.31 -21.79 -6.97
C LEU A 360 35.85 -22.10 -6.66
N PHE A 361 35.65 -23.00 -5.72
CA PHE A 361 34.34 -23.41 -5.27
C PHE A 361 33.65 -22.29 -4.47
N ARG A 362 32.45 -21.88 -4.92
CA ARG A 362 31.61 -20.83 -4.32
C ARG A 362 30.57 -21.43 -3.35
N SER A 363 30.67 -21.05 -2.08
CA SER A 363 29.81 -21.51 -0.98
C SER A 363 28.81 -20.42 -0.59
N ASP A 364 27.67 -20.37 -1.26
CA ASP A 364 26.58 -19.43 -0.94
C ASP A 364 25.75 -19.89 0.25
N VAL A 365 25.28 -18.94 1.04
CA VAL A 365 24.47 -19.17 2.24
C VAL A 365 23.29 -18.20 2.29
N SER A 366 22.22 -18.57 2.98
CA SER A 366 21.22 -17.58 3.42
C SER A 366 21.81 -16.77 4.56
N GLN A 367 21.53 -15.47 4.65
CA GLN A 367 22.17 -14.65 5.70
C GLN A 367 21.92 -15.17 7.13
N ALA A 368 20.76 -15.79 7.39
CA ALA A 368 20.45 -16.43 8.67
C ALA A 368 21.34 -17.63 9.01
N ASP A 369 21.97 -18.27 8.01
CA ASP A 369 22.85 -19.43 8.17
C ASP A 369 24.21 -19.04 8.76
N ILE A 370 24.56 -17.74 8.74
CA ILE A 370 25.80 -17.23 9.33
C ILE A 370 25.77 -17.35 10.86
N ALA A 371 24.61 -17.20 11.50
CA ALA A 371 24.47 -17.37 12.94
C ALA A 371 24.86 -18.80 13.41
N PRO A 372 24.26 -19.89 12.89
CA PRO A 372 24.67 -21.25 13.26
C PRO A 372 26.09 -21.59 12.82
N LEU A 373 26.62 -20.98 11.74
CA LEU A 373 28.03 -21.10 11.38
C LEU A 373 28.94 -20.53 12.49
N MET A 374 28.67 -19.30 12.94
CA MET A 374 29.45 -18.64 13.99
C MET A 374 29.39 -19.39 15.31
N THR A 375 28.20 -19.82 15.74
CA THR A 375 28.05 -20.58 17.00
C THR A 375 28.73 -21.94 16.92
N SER A 376 28.69 -22.60 15.76
CA SER A 376 29.37 -23.88 15.54
C SER A 376 30.89 -23.75 15.55
N LEU A 377 31.47 -22.66 15.05
CA LEU A 377 32.91 -22.41 15.13
C LEU A 377 33.38 -22.19 16.58
N LEU A 378 32.56 -21.51 17.38
CA LEU A 378 32.86 -21.21 18.78
C LEU A 378 32.47 -22.33 19.77
N GLY A 379 31.69 -23.31 19.32
CA GLY A 379 31.15 -24.40 20.15
C GLY A 379 30.15 -23.93 21.20
N VAL A 380 29.32 -22.95 20.85
CA VAL A 380 28.20 -22.47 21.66
C VAL A 380 26.87 -22.87 21.03
N PRO A 381 25.77 -22.96 21.79
CA PRO A 381 24.44 -23.21 21.21
C PRO A 381 24.08 -22.16 20.14
N SER A 382 23.36 -22.59 19.11
CA SER A 382 22.77 -21.65 18.13
C SER A 382 21.68 -20.81 18.78
N PRO A 383 21.44 -19.57 18.31
CA PRO A 383 20.42 -18.72 18.89
C PRO A 383 19.04 -19.40 18.90
N LEU A 384 18.27 -19.22 19.98
CA LEU A 384 17.07 -20.01 20.21
C LEU A 384 16.04 -19.94 19.08
N ASN A 385 15.91 -18.77 18.46
CA ASN A 385 14.96 -18.50 17.37
C ASN A 385 15.59 -18.64 15.96
N SER A 386 16.82 -19.14 15.86
CA SER A 386 17.51 -19.25 14.59
C SER A 386 16.81 -20.26 13.67
N VAL A 387 16.39 -19.79 12.50
CA VAL A 387 15.92 -20.61 11.37
C VAL A 387 17.04 -20.92 10.37
N GLY A 388 18.26 -20.45 10.64
CA GLY A 388 19.43 -20.71 9.84
C GLY A 388 19.83 -22.18 9.88
N VAL A 389 20.30 -22.68 8.74
CA VAL A 389 20.78 -24.05 8.56
C VAL A 389 22.30 -24.01 8.52
N LEU A 390 22.97 -24.79 9.38
CA LEU A 390 24.43 -24.83 9.42
C LEU A 390 25.02 -25.20 8.03
N PRO A 391 25.80 -24.31 7.37
CA PRO A 391 26.44 -24.62 6.09
C PRO A 391 27.67 -25.50 6.32
N THR A 392 27.45 -26.82 6.32
CA THR A 392 28.48 -27.81 6.65
C THR A 392 29.66 -27.81 5.66
N GLU A 393 29.46 -27.33 4.43
CA GLU A 393 30.50 -27.24 3.39
C GLU A 393 31.59 -26.18 3.66
N ILE A 394 31.35 -25.27 4.62
CA ILE A 394 32.31 -24.25 5.06
C ILE A 394 33.25 -24.81 6.14
N LEU A 395 32.78 -25.81 6.91
CA LEU A 395 33.55 -26.39 8.02
C LEU A 395 34.66 -27.33 7.53
N SER A 396 35.69 -27.51 8.35
CA SER A 396 36.82 -28.39 8.04
C SER A 396 36.39 -29.86 7.84
N GLU A 397 36.95 -30.50 6.81
CA GLU A 397 36.74 -31.93 6.53
C GLU A 397 37.52 -32.85 7.49
N ASP A 398 38.44 -32.32 8.30
CA ASP A 398 39.29 -33.10 9.20
C ASP A 398 38.52 -33.62 10.44
N THR A 399 37.35 -33.04 10.73
CA THR A 399 36.57 -33.33 11.95
C THR A 399 35.09 -33.64 11.64
N PRO A 400 34.79 -34.66 10.82
CA PRO A 400 33.41 -34.96 10.40
C PRO A 400 32.48 -35.30 11.56
N GLN A 401 33.02 -35.85 12.66
CA GLN A 401 32.27 -36.07 13.89
C GLN A 401 31.79 -34.75 14.52
N TYR A 402 32.66 -33.73 14.57
CA TYR A 402 32.31 -32.40 15.10
C TYR A 402 31.24 -31.74 14.23
N THR A 403 31.46 -31.70 12.92
CA THR A 403 30.49 -31.15 11.95
C THR A 403 29.12 -31.80 12.08
N THR A 404 29.07 -33.14 12.21
CA THR A 404 27.81 -33.88 12.39
C THR A 404 27.15 -33.56 13.74
N ALA A 405 27.92 -33.44 14.82
CA ALA A 405 27.40 -33.07 16.14
C ALA A 405 26.87 -31.63 16.17
N ALA A 406 27.54 -30.70 15.49
CA ALA A 406 27.11 -29.31 15.34
C ALA A 406 25.80 -29.22 14.53
N LEU A 407 25.71 -29.91 13.39
CA LEU A 407 24.48 -29.96 12.60
C LEU A 407 23.32 -30.61 13.36
N ARG A 408 23.60 -31.66 14.14
CA ARG A 408 22.61 -32.27 15.03
C ARG A 408 22.11 -31.29 16.10
N ALA A 409 22.99 -30.49 16.70
CA ALA A 409 22.60 -29.47 17.67
C ALA A 409 21.70 -28.40 17.02
N ASN A 410 22.05 -27.92 15.82
CA ASN A 410 21.20 -27.02 15.02
C ASN A 410 19.83 -27.67 14.68
N THR A 411 19.81 -28.95 14.30
CA THR A 411 18.58 -29.71 14.04
C THR A 411 17.68 -29.77 15.28
N LEU A 412 18.26 -30.06 16.45
CA LEU A 412 17.53 -30.11 17.72
C LEU A 412 16.97 -28.74 18.11
N GLN A 413 17.71 -27.66 17.88
CA GLN A 413 17.26 -26.30 18.14
C GLN A 413 16.00 -25.96 17.32
N ILE A 414 16.01 -26.27 16.01
CA ILE A 414 14.86 -26.02 15.13
C ILE A 414 13.69 -26.96 15.46
N TRP A 415 13.98 -28.19 15.88
CA TRP A 415 12.97 -29.12 16.39
C TRP A 415 12.30 -28.63 17.68
N GLU A 416 13.06 -28.07 18.61
CA GLU A 416 12.53 -27.52 19.87
C GLU A 416 11.57 -26.35 19.59
N MET A 417 11.96 -25.43 18.68
CA MET A 417 11.07 -24.39 18.16
C MET A 417 9.74 -24.97 17.66
N TYR A 418 9.82 -25.99 16.79
CA TYR A 418 8.65 -26.64 16.22
C TYR A 418 7.74 -27.26 17.29
N LYS A 419 8.30 -28.03 18.22
CA LYS A 419 7.55 -28.69 19.30
C LYS A 419 6.78 -27.69 20.15
N ILE A 420 7.43 -26.60 20.57
CA ILE A 420 6.80 -25.58 21.40
C ILE A 420 5.70 -24.86 20.62
N LYS A 421 5.95 -24.49 19.36
CA LYS A 421 4.93 -23.87 18.51
C LYS A 421 3.72 -24.79 18.30
N SER A 422 3.96 -26.06 17.98
CA SER A 422 2.92 -27.08 17.79
C SER A 422 2.10 -27.26 19.06
N SER A 423 2.77 -27.42 20.21
CA SER A 423 2.12 -27.62 21.51
C SER A 423 1.31 -26.40 21.93
N SER A 424 1.87 -25.20 21.78
CA SER A 424 1.16 -23.94 22.04
C SER A 424 -0.08 -23.80 21.15
N LYS A 425 0.03 -24.17 19.86
CA LYS A 425 -1.13 -24.13 18.95
C LYS A 425 -2.17 -25.19 19.27
N GLN A 426 -1.75 -26.39 19.68
CA GLN A 426 -2.64 -27.45 20.13
C GLN A 426 -3.39 -27.07 21.42
N GLN A 427 -2.69 -26.47 22.38
CA GLN A 427 -3.29 -26.02 23.64
C GLN A 427 -4.29 -24.88 23.44
N SER A 428 -3.96 -23.92 22.56
CA SER A 428 -4.88 -22.84 22.20
C SER A 428 -6.04 -23.34 21.32
N THR A 429 -5.86 -24.37 20.49
CA THR A 429 -6.91 -24.86 19.56
C THR A 429 -7.58 -26.12 20.10
N LEU A 430 -8.54 -25.97 21.01
CA LEU A 430 -9.22 -27.12 21.64
C LEU A 430 -10.14 -27.91 20.69
N ILE A 431 -10.67 -27.26 19.65
CA ILE A 431 -11.66 -27.84 18.73
C ILE A 431 -11.07 -27.88 17.32
N PHE A 432 -11.13 -29.04 16.65
CA PHE A 432 -10.65 -29.26 15.28
C PHE A 432 -9.16 -28.91 15.06
N PHE A 433 -8.30 -29.18 16.05
CA PHE A 433 -6.85 -29.09 15.85
C PHE A 433 -6.40 -30.06 14.75
N SER A 434 -5.70 -29.52 13.75
CA SER A 434 -5.09 -30.27 12.66
C SER A 434 -3.58 -30.30 12.86
N PRO A 435 -2.98 -31.45 13.20
CA PRO A 435 -1.53 -31.56 13.38
C PRO A 435 -0.79 -31.48 12.04
N PHE A 436 0.47 -31.08 12.08
CA PHE A 436 1.36 -31.19 10.93
C PHE A 436 1.84 -32.64 10.76
N THR A 437 1.31 -33.34 9.76
CA THR A 437 1.45 -34.81 9.64
C THR A 437 2.81 -35.30 9.18
N LYS A 438 3.61 -34.47 8.48
CA LYS A 438 4.90 -34.90 7.93
C LYS A 438 5.98 -35.17 8.99
N LEU A 439 5.78 -34.71 10.23
CA LEU A 439 6.66 -34.95 11.39
C LEU A 439 6.06 -35.98 12.37
N SER A 440 5.06 -36.77 11.94
CA SER A 440 4.49 -37.83 12.79
C SER A 440 5.49 -38.93 13.16
N ASP A 441 6.45 -39.24 12.26
CA ASP A 441 7.52 -40.20 12.49
C ASP A 441 8.83 -39.54 13.03
N ALA A 442 8.75 -38.35 13.62
CA ALA A 442 9.93 -37.59 14.07
C ALA A 442 10.85 -38.39 15.01
N ASP A 443 10.29 -39.14 15.97
CA ASP A 443 11.07 -39.97 16.90
C ASP A 443 11.90 -41.02 16.15
N ARG A 444 11.29 -41.69 15.17
CA ARG A 444 11.97 -42.67 14.31
C ARG A 444 13.05 -42.04 13.45
N MET A 445 12.87 -40.80 12.99
CA MET A 445 13.90 -40.07 12.26
C MET A 445 15.11 -39.77 13.16
N PHE A 446 14.88 -39.31 14.39
CA PHE A 446 15.95 -39.11 15.37
C PHE A 446 16.67 -40.42 15.74
N GLU A 447 15.95 -41.52 15.96
CA GLU A 447 16.55 -42.84 16.19
C GLU A 447 17.51 -43.25 15.06
N ARG A 448 17.13 -42.98 13.79
CA ARG A 448 17.99 -43.26 12.64
C ARG A 448 19.21 -42.34 12.59
N ILE A 449 19.05 -41.05 12.92
CA ILE A 449 20.19 -40.11 13.04
C ILE A 449 21.18 -40.63 14.08
N GLU A 450 20.72 -41.01 15.27
CA GLU A 450 21.57 -41.58 16.33
C GLU A 450 22.24 -42.89 15.88
N GLN A 451 21.51 -43.75 15.18
CA GLN A 451 22.04 -44.99 14.64
C GLN A 451 23.20 -44.72 13.67
N HIS A 452 23.02 -43.83 12.69
CA HIS A 452 24.07 -43.47 11.74
C HIS A 452 25.29 -42.83 12.43
N ILE A 453 25.07 -41.96 13.43
CA ILE A 453 26.14 -41.37 14.24
C ILE A 453 26.91 -42.46 15.00
N SER A 454 26.22 -43.41 15.64
CA SER A 454 26.84 -44.52 16.37
C SER A 454 27.68 -45.44 15.47
N LEU A 455 27.29 -45.57 14.20
CA LEU A 455 27.99 -46.33 13.17
C LEU A 455 29.08 -45.52 12.45
N SER A 456 29.34 -44.27 12.88
CA SER A 456 30.29 -43.34 12.22
C SER A 456 29.95 -43.05 10.75
N GLN A 457 28.69 -43.17 10.36
CA GLN A 457 28.16 -42.85 9.04
C GLN A 457 27.77 -41.36 8.97
N TRP A 458 28.78 -40.49 8.96
CA TRP A 458 28.61 -39.04 9.11
C TRP A 458 27.75 -38.40 8.02
N GLU A 459 27.97 -38.78 6.75
CA GLU A 459 27.25 -38.21 5.60
C GLU A 459 25.75 -38.56 5.64
N ASP A 460 25.41 -39.82 5.90
CA ASP A 460 24.02 -40.27 6.02
C ASP A 460 23.29 -39.57 7.18
N ALA A 461 23.99 -39.39 8.32
CA ALA A 461 23.46 -38.64 9.45
C ALA A 461 23.19 -37.17 9.09
N GLN A 462 24.11 -36.52 8.36
CA GLN A 462 23.95 -35.13 7.93
C GLN A 462 22.76 -34.97 6.96
N ILE A 463 22.60 -35.89 6.00
CA ILE A 463 21.46 -35.90 5.07
C ILE A 463 20.14 -35.98 5.84
N LEU A 464 20.02 -36.86 6.83
CA LEU A 464 18.82 -36.98 7.65
C LEU A 464 18.58 -35.76 8.53
N CYS A 465 19.63 -35.15 9.10
CA CYS A 465 19.52 -33.89 9.83
C CYS A 465 18.96 -32.78 8.95
N HIS A 466 19.46 -32.61 7.73
CA HIS A 466 18.92 -31.62 6.79
C HIS A 466 17.45 -31.89 6.42
N GLN A 467 17.08 -33.15 6.16
CA GLN A 467 15.68 -33.52 5.92
C GLN A 467 14.78 -33.17 7.12
N MET A 468 15.29 -33.37 8.33
CA MET A 468 14.56 -33.04 9.56
C MET A 468 14.38 -31.52 9.70
N ILE A 469 15.44 -30.74 9.47
CA ILE A 469 15.38 -29.26 9.46
C ILE A 469 14.33 -28.77 8.47
N ASP A 470 14.34 -29.28 7.23
CA ASP A 470 13.37 -28.90 6.19
C ASP A 470 11.93 -29.15 6.64
N LEU A 471 11.67 -30.31 7.25
CA LEU A 471 10.35 -30.65 7.79
C LEU A 471 9.94 -29.76 8.96
N CYS A 472 10.87 -29.42 9.86
CA CYS A 472 10.62 -28.52 10.99
C CYS A 472 10.30 -27.11 10.51
N LEU A 473 11.05 -26.56 9.55
CA LEU A 473 10.79 -25.24 8.97
C LEU A 473 9.44 -25.20 8.23
N MET A 474 9.09 -26.26 7.48
CA MET A 474 7.74 -26.40 6.90
C MET A 474 6.65 -26.45 7.96
N GLY A 475 6.89 -27.17 9.07
CA GLY A 475 5.97 -27.27 10.20
C GLY A 475 5.78 -25.94 10.94
N LEU A 476 6.86 -25.19 11.15
CA LEU A 476 6.82 -23.85 11.74
C LEU A 476 5.97 -22.90 10.90
N ASN A 477 6.20 -22.89 9.57
CA ASN A 477 5.39 -22.09 8.64
C ASN A 477 3.90 -22.51 8.65
N TYR A 478 3.60 -23.81 8.75
CA TYR A 478 2.23 -24.32 8.88
C TYR A 478 1.52 -23.76 10.12
N PHE A 479 2.18 -23.79 11.28
CA PHE A 479 1.59 -23.26 12.52
C PHE A 479 1.55 -21.73 12.58
N GLN A 480 2.49 -21.04 11.92
CA GLN A 480 2.48 -19.58 11.80
C GLN A 480 1.29 -19.10 10.94
N THR A 481 0.97 -19.82 9.86
CA THR A 481 -0.11 -19.50 8.93
C THR A 481 -1.44 -20.24 9.21
N TYR A 482 -1.55 -20.91 10.36
CA TYR A 482 -2.66 -21.80 10.69
C TYR A 482 -4.06 -21.13 10.61
N ASP A 483 -4.17 -19.88 11.05
CA ASP A 483 -5.45 -19.15 11.08
C ASP A 483 -5.79 -18.48 9.73
N ARG A 484 -4.86 -18.47 8.77
CA ARG A 484 -4.97 -17.75 7.50
C ARG A 484 -6.21 -18.16 6.69
N PRO A 485 -6.53 -19.45 6.46
CA PRO A 485 -7.70 -19.82 5.67
C PRO A 485 -9.03 -19.35 6.28
N PHE A 486 -9.15 -19.43 7.61
CA PHE A 486 -10.32 -18.93 8.33
C PHE A 486 -10.47 -17.42 8.16
N LEU A 487 -9.40 -16.66 8.43
CA LEU A 487 -9.43 -15.20 8.33
C LEU A 487 -9.67 -14.74 6.90
N MET A 488 -9.01 -15.34 5.91
CA MET A 488 -9.24 -15.03 4.50
C MET A 488 -10.70 -15.26 4.10
N THR A 489 -11.33 -16.32 4.61
CA THR A 489 -12.75 -16.60 4.36
C THR A 489 -13.64 -15.54 5.00
N VAL A 490 -13.40 -15.18 6.27
CA VAL A 490 -14.17 -14.16 7.00
C VAL A 490 -14.07 -12.79 6.33
N ILE A 491 -12.86 -12.37 5.95
CA ILE A 491 -12.62 -11.07 5.30
C ILE A 491 -13.25 -11.04 3.91
N THR A 492 -13.06 -12.08 3.10
CA THR A 492 -13.67 -12.19 1.77
C THR A 492 -15.19 -12.13 1.83
N MET A 493 -15.80 -12.91 2.72
CA MET A 493 -17.24 -12.89 2.95
C MET A 493 -17.72 -11.56 3.53
N GLY A 494 -16.89 -10.87 4.32
CA GLY A 494 -17.16 -9.51 4.81
C GLY A 494 -17.29 -8.51 3.65
N TYR A 495 -16.31 -8.48 2.73
CA TYR A 495 -16.36 -7.64 1.54
C TYR A 495 -17.56 -7.98 0.63
N PHE A 496 -17.78 -9.27 0.31
CA PHE A 496 -18.95 -9.67 -0.48
C PHE A 496 -20.26 -9.28 0.20
N GLY A 497 -20.36 -9.52 1.51
CA GLY A 497 -21.51 -9.11 2.31
C GLY A 497 -21.77 -7.62 2.18
N TRP A 498 -20.73 -6.79 2.28
CA TRP A 498 -20.83 -5.34 2.14
C TRP A 498 -21.24 -4.90 0.72
N ILE A 499 -20.57 -5.40 -0.33
CA ILE A 499 -20.90 -5.09 -1.74
C ILE A 499 -22.36 -5.44 -2.05
N ILE A 500 -22.81 -6.62 -1.65
CA ILE A 500 -24.19 -7.09 -1.88
C ILE A 500 -25.17 -6.23 -1.07
N THR A 501 -24.83 -5.90 0.18
CA THR A 501 -25.64 -5.01 1.02
C THR A 501 -25.89 -3.67 0.32
N LEU A 502 -24.83 -3.03 -0.15
CA LEU A 502 -24.90 -1.72 -0.80
C LEU A 502 -25.63 -1.80 -2.14
N SER A 503 -25.27 -2.74 -3.00
CA SER A 503 -25.85 -2.89 -4.34
C SER A 503 -27.34 -3.15 -4.27
N LEU A 504 -27.77 -4.08 -3.41
CA LEU A 504 -29.19 -4.39 -3.24
C LEU A 504 -29.94 -3.28 -2.50
N TYR A 505 -29.31 -2.60 -1.53
CA TYR A 505 -29.91 -1.43 -0.90
C TYR A 505 -30.20 -0.35 -1.94
N VAL A 506 -29.28 -0.11 -2.88
CA VAL A 506 -29.48 0.85 -3.95
C VAL A 506 -30.61 0.43 -4.87
N LEU A 507 -30.61 -0.82 -5.33
CA LEU A 507 -31.68 -1.36 -6.17
C LEU A 507 -33.04 -1.17 -5.49
N ASN A 508 -33.18 -1.59 -4.23
CA ASN A 508 -34.47 -1.57 -3.54
C ASN A 508 -35.01 -0.17 -3.20
N ASN A 509 -34.15 0.83 -3.00
CA ASN A 509 -34.55 2.14 -2.48
C ASN A 509 -34.42 3.30 -3.47
N TYR A 510 -33.64 3.13 -4.52
CA TYR A 510 -33.39 4.18 -5.52
C TYR A 510 -33.71 3.73 -6.95
N THR A 511 -34.21 2.52 -7.17
CA THR A 511 -34.68 2.09 -8.50
C THR A 511 -36.13 1.63 -8.45
N SER A 512 -36.74 1.44 -9.63
CA SER A 512 -38.07 0.83 -9.75
C SER A 512 -38.10 -0.67 -9.41
N ILE A 513 -36.94 -1.28 -9.15
CA ILE A 513 -36.79 -2.70 -8.85
C ILE A 513 -36.88 -2.90 -7.34
N GLY A 514 -37.57 -3.97 -6.91
CA GLY A 514 -37.66 -4.34 -5.49
C GLY A 514 -38.91 -3.78 -4.82
N ILE A 515 -38.78 -2.75 -3.97
CA ILE A 515 -39.81 -2.44 -2.96
C ILE A 515 -41.09 -1.81 -3.55
N GLU A 516 -40.99 -0.90 -4.53
CA GLU A 516 -42.16 -0.15 -5.01
C GLU A 516 -43.15 -1.02 -5.80
N ASN A 517 -42.66 -1.98 -6.57
CA ASN A 517 -43.45 -2.82 -7.47
C ASN A 517 -43.81 -4.21 -6.90
N CYS A 518 -43.41 -4.52 -5.66
CA CYS A 518 -43.79 -5.77 -5.01
C CYS A 518 -45.22 -5.75 -4.46
N ASN A 519 -45.84 -6.93 -4.35
CA ASN A 519 -47.02 -7.10 -3.52
C ASN A 519 -46.70 -6.76 -2.06
N GLN A 520 -47.19 -5.63 -1.56
CA GLN A 520 -46.87 -5.08 -0.23
C GLN A 520 -47.29 -6.01 0.92
N GLN A 521 -48.40 -6.73 0.77
CA GLN A 521 -48.88 -7.66 1.80
C GLN A 521 -47.99 -8.90 1.89
N LYS A 522 -47.62 -9.47 0.73
CA LYS A 522 -46.67 -10.60 0.66
C LYS A 522 -45.28 -10.18 1.14
N LEU A 523 -44.82 -9.00 0.72
CA LEU A 523 -43.54 -8.42 1.11
C LEU A 523 -43.45 -8.25 2.64
N SER A 524 -44.42 -7.58 3.25
CA SER A 524 -44.41 -7.35 4.70
C SER A 524 -44.45 -8.65 5.52
N THR A 525 -45.20 -9.65 5.06
CA THR A 525 -45.30 -10.96 5.72
C THR A 525 -43.99 -11.74 5.61
N GLN A 526 -43.43 -11.84 4.40
CA GLN A 526 -42.17 -12.55 4.16
C GLN A 526 -40.99 -11.85 4.81
N MET A 527 -40.91 -10.51 4.74
CA MET A 527 -39.86 -9.76 5.44
C MET A 527 -39.90 -10.00 6.95
N LYS A 528 -41.09 -10.02 7.58
CA LYS A 528 -41.20 -10.36 9.01
C LYS A 528 -40.70 -11.78 9.29
N ARG A 529 -41.13 -12.77 8.50
CA ARG A 529 -40.70 -14.17 8.63
C ARG A 529 -39.18 -14.32 8.50
N PHE A 530 -38.60 -13.80 7.43
CA PHE A 530 -37.17 -13.87 7.18
C PHE A 530 -36.35 -13.02 8.14
N LYS A 531 -36.90 -11.92 8.66
CA LYS A 531 -36.25 -11.14 9.72
C LYS A 531 -36.18 -11.92 11.02
N THR A 532 -37.26 -12.60 11.40
CA THR A 532 -37.27 -13.47 12.58
C THR A 532 -36.27 -14.62 12.40
N LEU A 533 -36.29 -15.30 11.25
CA LEU A 533 -35.34 -16.37 10.92
C LEU A 533 -33.89 -15.86 10.93
N SER A 534 -33.63 -14.73 10.26
CA SER A 534 -32.33 -14.06 10.25
C SER A 534 -31.85 -13.74 11.67
N ASN A 535 -32.72 -13.20 12.54
CA ASN A 535 -32.32 -12.92 13.93
C ASN A 535 -31.93 -14.19 14.70
N TYR A 536 -32.61 -15.33 14.47
CA TYR A 536 -32.22 -16.61 15.06
C TYR A 536 -30.88 -17.11 14.50
N LEU A 537 -30.69 -17.03 13.18
CA LEU A 537 -29.42 -17.40 12.55
C LEU A 537 -28.26 -16.52 13.04
N ILE A 538 -28.45 -15.20 13.14
CA ILE A 538 -27.47 -14.27 13.76
C ILE A 538 -27.10 -14.74 15.14
N PHE A 539 -28.10 -15.04 15.98
CA PHE A 539 -27.86 -15.40 17.37
C PHE A 539 -27.06 -16.70 17.45
N ILE A 540 -27.43 -17.72 16.66
CA ILE A 540 -26.74 -19.00 16.59
C ILE A 540 -25.31 -18.84 16.04
N GLU A 541 -25.14 -18.15 14.92
CA GLU A 541 -23.83 -17.89 14.30
C GLU A 541 -22.93 -17.04 15.19
N SER A 542 -23.49 -16.01 15.85
CA SER A 542 -22.72 -15.17 16.78
C SER A 542 -22.24 -15.99 17.98
N ILE A 543 -23.11 -16.83 18.55
CA ILE A 543 -22.72 -17.71 19.65
C ILE A 543 -21.69 -18.74 19.18
N ALA A 544 -21.87 -19.32 18.01
CA ALA A 544 -20.93 -20.29 17.45
C ALA A 544 -19.55 -19.65 17.18
N LEU A 545 -19.51 -18.48 16.55
CA LEU A 545 -18.27 -17.75 16.25
C LEU A 545 -17.60 -17.22 17.52
N VAL A 546 -18.35 -16.59 18.43
CA VAL A 546 -17.78 -16.11 19.70
C VAL A 546 -17.33 -17.28 20.55
N GLY A 547 -18.11 -18.36 20.62
CA GLY A 547 -17.74 -19.58 21.33
C GLY A 547 -16.49 -20.23 20.74
N PHE A 548 -16.39 -20.29 19.40
CA PHE A 548 -15.19 -20.75 18.70
C PHE A 548 -13.98 -19.86 19.02
N LEU A 549 -14.11 -18.54 18.88
CA LEU A 549 -13.02 -17.59 19.14
C LEU A 549 -12.55 -17.61 20.60
N LEU A 550 -13.47 -17.75 21.57
CA LEU A 550 -13.16 -17.92 22.99
C LEU A 550 -12.47 -19.25 23.24
N ALA A 551 -12.94 -20.33 22.61
CA ALA A 551 -12.33 -21.65 22.74
C ALA A 551 -10.93 -21.71 22.11
N THR A 552 -10.62 -20.79 21.18
CA THR A 552 -9.31 -20.69 20.52
C THR A 552 -8.37 -19.63 21.11
N ASP A 553 -8.77 -18.93 22.18
CA ASP A 553 -8.08 -17.76 22.74
C ASP A 553 -7.69 -16.71 21.67
N ALA A 554 -8.64 -16.40 20.79
CA ALA A 554 -8.37 -15.54 19.65
C ALA A 554 -8.14 -14.06 20.05
N PRO A 555 -7.34 -13.30 19.28
CA PRO A 555 -7.19 -11.86 19.50
C PRO A 555 -8.49 -11.07 19.35
N LEU A 556 -8.60 -9.93 20.05
CA LEU A 556 -9.79 -9.06 20.01
C LEU A 556 -10.23 -8.66 18.59
N LEU A 557 -9.28 -8.46 17.68
CA LEU A 557 -9.56 -8.02 16.32
C LEU A 557 -10.34 -9.08 15.51
N TYR A 558 -10.23 -10.36 15.86
CA TYR A 558 -10.92 -11.46 15.17
C TYR A 558 -12.41 -11.43 15.43
N TYR A 559 -12.78 -11.06 16.65
CA TYR A 559 -14.17 -10.81 17.01
C TYR A 559 -14.74 -9.69 16.16
N LEU A 560 -13.97 -8.62 15.92
CA LEU A 560 -14.41 -7.49 15.12
C LEU A 560 -14.62 -7.88 13.63
N TYR A 561 -13.73 -8.70 13.06
CA TYR A 561 -13.91 -9.25 11.71
C TYR A 561 -15.19 -10.08 11.59
N CYS A 562 -15.43 -10.97 12.56
CA CYS A 562 -16.64 -11.81 12.59
C CYS A 562 -17.92 -10.98 12.79
N VAL A 563 -17.86 -9.91 13.58
CA VAL A 563 -19.00 -8.99 13.76
C VAL A 563 -19.42 -8.39 12.42
N PHE A 564 -18.50 -7.90 11.60
CA PHE A 564 -18.86 -7.35 10.28
C PHE A 564 -19.48 -8.41 9.35
N LEU A 565 -18.91 -9.61 9.33
CA LEU A 565 -19.46 -10.75 8.58
C LEU A 565 -20.93 -11.00 8.96
N VAL A 566 -21.21 -11.22 10.25
CA VAL A 566 -22.56 -11.51 10.75
C VAL A 566 -23.50 -10.33 10.48
N LEU A 567 -23.04 -9.09 10.72
CA LEU A 567 -23.86 -7.90 10.54
C LEU A 567 -24.33 -7.73 9.09
N PHE A 568 -23.44 -7.91 8.11
CA PHE A 568 -23.78 -7.69 6.70
C PHE A 568 -24.68 -8.80 6.16
N TRP A 569 -24.30 -10.06 6.29
CA TRP A 569 -25.06 -11.17 5.72
C TRP A 569 -26.44 -11.28 6.32
N ALA A 570 -26.52 -11.21 7.65
CA ALA A 570 -27.79 -11.44 8.28
C ALA A 570 -28.78 -10.30 8.09
N LYS A 571 -28.32 -9.04 7.97
CA LYS A 571 -29.23 -7.93 7.66
C LYS A 571 -29.61 -7.85 6.19
N THR A 572 -28.72 -8.28 5.31
CA THR A 572 -28.93 -8.23 3.86
C THR A 572 -29.97 -9.22 3.39
N ILE A 573 -30.05 -10.42 3.97
CA ILE A 573 -31.10 -11.38 3.60
C ILE A 573 -32.52 -10.79 3.72
N PRO A 574 -33.02 -10.38 4.91
CA PRO A 574 -34.39 -9.92 5.06
C PRO A 574 -34.62 -8.52 4.48
N SER A 575 -33.63 -7.63 4.55
CA SER A 575 -33.81 -6.21 4.19
C SER A 575 -33.61 -5.96 2.69
N ASN A 576 -32.79 -6.79 2.04
CA ASN A 576 -32.33 -6.52 0.69
C ASN A 576 -32.61 -7.68 -0.30
N ILE A 577 -32.33 -8.93 0.08
CA ILE A 577 -32.53 -10.11 -0.80
C ILE A 577 -34.01 -10.45 -0.93
N VAL A 578 -34.77 -10.46 0.17
CA VAL A 578 -36.21 -10.80 0.15
C VAL A 578 -37.03 -9.88 -0.77
N PRO A 579 -36.91 -8.54 -0.71
CA PRO A 579 -37.61 -7.67 -1.66
C PRO A 579 -37.28 -7.96 -3.12
N LEU A 580 -35.99 -8.21 -3.44
CA LEU A 580 -35.58 -8.55 -4.80
C LEU A 580 -36.15 -9.90 -5.25
N TYR A 581 -36.08 -10.92 -4.39
CA TYR A 581 -36.63 -12.24 -4.67
C TYR A 581 -38.13 -12.19 -4.95
N ILE A 582 -38.89 -11.47 -4.12
CA ILE A 582 -40.35 -11.30 -4.31
C ILE A 582 -40.62 -10.55 -5.61
N PHE A 583 -39.86 -9.49 -5.91
CA PHE A 583 -39.99 -8.76 -7.16
C PHE A 583 -39.76 -9.66 -8.38
N ILE A 584 -38.72 -10.51 -8.34
CA ILE A 584 -38.43 -11.46 -9.43
C ILE A 584 -39.56 -12.48 -9.57
N CYS A 585 -40.03 -13.08 -8.46
CA CYS A 585 -41.13 -14.03 -8.49
C CYS A 585 -42.43 -13.41 -9.02
N ASP A 586 -42.77 -12.21 -8.56
CA ASP A 586 -43.98 -11.51 -8.99
C ASP A 586 -43.86 -11.14 -10.48
N SER A 587 -42.70 -10.66 -10.93
CA SER A 587 -42.42 -10.37 -12.36
C SER A 587 -42.52 -11.63 -13.24
N PHE A 588 -41.94 -12.76 -12.81
CA PHE A 588 -41.98 -14.01 -13.56
C PHE A 588 -43.39 -14.63 -13.58
N SER A 589 -44.15 -14.48 -12.48
CA SER A 589 -45.55 -14.92 -12.41
C SER A 589 -46.44 -14.15 -13.40
N GLN A 590 -46.24 -12.84 -13.56
CA GLN A 590 -46.96 -12.03 -14.55
C GLN A 590 -46.66 -12.45 -15.99
N VAL A 591 -45.40 -12.80 -16.29
CA VAL A 591 -44.99 -13.31 -17.61
C VAL A 591 -45.56 -14.70 -17.89
N SER A 592 -45.62 -15.57 -16.88
CA SER A 592 -46.16 -16.93 -17.03
C SER A 592 -47.70 -16.99 -17.07
N SER A 593 -48.41 -16.06 -16.43
CA SER A 593 -49.87 -15.95 -16.54
C SER A 593 -50.35 -15.32 -17.85
N THR A 594 -49.50 -14.51 -18.52
CA THR A 594 -49.81 -13.91 -19.84
C THR A 594 -49.54 -14.83 -21.02
N ARG A 595 -49.19 -16.11 -20.79
CA ARG A 595 -49.01 -17.13 -21.84
C ARG A 595 -50.30 -17.46 -22.63
N GLY A 596 -51.44 -16.86 -22.30
CA GLY A 596 -52.73 -17.03 -22.98
C GLY A 596 -52.97 -16.14 -24.19
N HIS A 597 -52.61 -14.85 -24.20
CA HIS A 597 -52.83 -13.95 -25.35
C HIS A 597 -51.89 -12.73 -25.26
N PHE A 598 -51.23 -12.37 -26.37
CA PHE A 598 -50.14 -11.37 -26.52
C PHE A 598 -48.70 -11.85 -26.28
N ILE A 599 -48.29 -12.86 -27.06
CA ILE A 599 -46.87 -13.17 -27.31
C ILE A 599 -46.38 -12.27 -28.47
N ASN A 600 -45.69 -11.16 -28.19
CA ASN A 600 -44.49 -10.75 -28.95
C ASN A 600 -43.82 -9.40 -28.57
N THR A 601 -44.44 -8.50 -27.80
CA THR A 601 -43.83 -7.17 -27.55
C THR A 601 -43.17 -7.01 -26.17
N ASN A 602 -43.70 -7.63 -25.11
CA ASN A 602 -43.17 -7.43 -23.75
C ASN A 602 -41.96 -8.32 -23.41
N ASN A 603 -41.86 -9.52 -24.01
CA ASN A 603 -40.71 -10.41 -23.80
C ASN A 603 -39.41 -9.82 -24.35
N SER A 604 -39.46 -9.10 -25.48
CA SER A 604 -38.28 -8.44 -26.05
C SER A 604 -37.79 -7.28 -25.18
N ALA A 605 -38.72 -6.50 -24.59
CA ALA A 605 -38.38 -5.42 -23.66
C ALA A 605 -37.69 -5.94 -22.39
N ASN A 606 -38.25 -6.96 -21.74
CA ASN A 606 -37.65 -7.56 -20.53
C ASN A 606 -36.29 -8.21 -20.82
N LEU A 607 -36.18 -8.95 -21.94
CA LEU A 607 -34.90 -9.53 -22.37
C LEU A 607 -33.85 -8.45 -22.67
N SER A 608 -34.25 -7.31 -23.24
CA SER A 608 -33.36 -6.18 -23.49
C SER A 608 -32.83 -5.53 -22.21
N ILE A 609 -33.68 -5.40 -21.17
CA ILE A 609 -33.30 -4.84 -19.87
C ILE A 609 -32.29 -5.75 -19.18
N ILE A 610 -32.55 -7.07 -19.14
CA ILE A 610 -31.65 -8.06 -18.55
C ILE A 610 -30.32 -8.09 -19.32
N LYS A 611 -30.37 -8.12 -20.65
CA LYS A 611 -29.17 -8.07 -21.51
C LYS A 611 -28.33 -6.82 -21.22
N ASN A 612 -28.96 -5.65 -21.12
CA ASN A 612 -28.26 -4.40 -20.82
C ASN A 612 -27.69 -4.38 -19.40
N PHE A 613 -28.41 -4.93 -18.42
CA PHE A 613 -27.90 -5.07 -17.05
C PHE A 613 -26.68 -5.99 -17.00
N ILE A 614 -26.71 -7.14 -17.68
CA ILE A 614 -25.57 -8.06 -17.77
C ILE A 614 -24.38 -7.35 -18.44
N ILE A 615 -24.60 -6.67 -19.58
CA ILE A 615 -23.53 -5.90 -20.26
C ILE A 615 -22.93 -4.85 -19.31
N LEU A 616 -23.77 -4.14 -18.57
CA LEU A 616 -23.35 -3.11 -17.62
C LEU A 616 -22.57 -3.70 -16.44
N SER A 617 -23.02 -4.80 -15.84
CA SER A 617 -22.31 -5.49 -14.77
C SER A 617 -20.98 -6.05 -15.24
N VAL A 618 -20.95 -6.71 -16.41
CA VAL A 618 -19.71 -7.22 -17.00
C VAL A 618 -18.73 -6.08 -17.29
N SER A 619 -19.18 -4.99 -17.92
CA SER A 619 -18.33 -3.82 -18.18
C SER A 619 -17.84 -3.14 -16.89
N ALA A 620 -18.67 -3.05 -15.85
CA ALA A 620 -18.25 -2.52 -14.55
C ALA A 620 -17.12 -3.36 -13.96
N ILE A 621 -17.30 -4.69 -13.91
CA ILE A 621 -16.27 -5.62 -13.42
C ILE A 621 -15.01 -5.51 -14.29
N SER A 622 -15.13 -5.55 -15.62
CA SER A 622 -13.98 -5.41 -16.52
C SER A 622 -13.22 -4.10 -16.32
N VAL A 623 -13.91 -2.98 -16.10
CA VAL A 623 -13.25 -1.70 -15.80
C VAL A 623 -12.56 -1.75 -14.44
N MET A 624 -13.19 -2.32 -13.40
CA MET A 624 -12.54 -2.47 -12.08
C MET A 624 -11.28 -3.36 -12.18
N GLU A 625 -11.34 -4.48 -12.90
CA GLU A 625 -10.19 -5.36 -13.12
C GLU A 625 -9.06 -4.63 -13.88
N LEU A 626 -9.38 -3.88 -14.94
CA LEU A 626 -8.36 -3.09 -15.66
C LEU A 626 -7.78 -1.97 -14.79
N LEU A 627 -8.56 -1.40 -13.87
CA LEU A 627 -8.06 -0.45 -12.88
C LEU A 627 -7.13 -1.13 -11.86
N VAL A 628 -7.37 -2.39 -11.46
CA VAL A 628 -6.42 -3.17 -10.66
C VAL A 628 -5.11 -3.34 -11.43
N VAL A 629 -5.17 -3.75 -12.69
CA VAL A 629 -3.97 -3.88 -13.55
C VAL A 629 -3.23 -2.54 -13.68
N SER A 630 -3.94 -1.41 -13.66
CA SER A 630 -3.31 -0.09 -13.80
C SER A 630 -2.34 0.29 -12.68
N TYR A 631 -2.45 -0.34 -11.49
CA TYR A 631 -1.48 -0.19 -10.42
C TYR A 631 -0.11 -0.79 -10.78
N PHE A 632 -0.11 -1.88 -11.56
CA PHE A 632 1.10 -2.54 -12.05
C PHE A 632 1.57 -1.92 -13.38
N HIS A 633 0.63 -1.52 -14.24
CA HIS A 633 0.91 -0.97 -15.57
C HIS A 633 0.06 0.27 -15.87
N ARG A 634 0.57 1.46 -15.55
CA ARG A 634 -0.13 2.75 -15.75
C ARG A 634 -0.59 3.01 -17.19
N GLY A 635 0.12 2.45 -18.18
CA GLY A 635 -0.28 2.51 -19.60
C GLY A 635 -1.68 1.96 -19.89
N VAL A 636 -2.24 1.12 -19.01
CA VAL A 636 -3.65 0.68 -19.09
C VAL A 636 -4.62 1.86 -18.98
N LEU A 637 -4.31 2.89 -18.18
CA LEU A 637 -5.15 4.11 -18.11
C LEU A 637 -5.13 4.86 -19.43
N SER A 638 -3.99 4.91 -20.11
CA SER A 638 -3.85 5.51 -21.44
C SER A 638 -4.73 4.79 -22.46
N LEU A 639 -4.70 3.46 -22.46
CA LEU A 639 -5.56 2.62 -23.29
C LEU A 639 -7.04 2.83 -22.97
N LEU A 640 -7.41 2.83 -21.68
CA LEU A 640 -8.79 3.07 -21.23
C LEU A 640 -9.30 4.44 -21.68
N TYR A 641 -8.47 5.49 -21.66
CA TYR A 641 -8.85 6.82 -22.15
C TYR A 641 -9.09 6.85 -23.65
N GLN A 642 -8.26 6.13 -24.43
CA GLN A 642 -8.45 6.01 -25.89
C GLN A 642 -9.75 5.28 -26.21
N ILE A 643 -10.02 4.15 -25.54
CA ILE A 643 -11.27 3.41 -25.65
C ILE A 643 -12.45 4.30 -25.26
N LEU A 644 -12.37 4.99 -24.12
CA LEU A 644 -13.41 5.93 -23.66
C LEU A 644 -13.69 7.03 -24.69
N GLY A 645 -12.65 7.62 -25.26
CA GLY A 645 -12.76 8.66 -26.29
C GLY A 645 -13.52 8.18 -27.52
N VAL A 646 -13.14 7.02 -28.07
CA VAL A 646 -13.75 6.42 -29.26
C VAL A 646 -15.17 5.93 -28.97
N VAL A 647 -15.34 5.09 -27.93
CA VAL A 647 -16.64 4.48 -27.59
C VAL A 647 -17.68 5.54 -27.27
N SER A 648 -17.31 6.61 -26.58
CA SER A 648 -18.26 7.67 -26.24
C SER A 648 -18.79 8.40 -27.48
N VAL A 649 -17.93 8.69 -28.46
CA VAL A 649 -18.35 9.33 -29.71
C VAL A 649 -19.26 8.42 -30.51
N PHE A 650 -18.86 7.17 -30.74
CA PHE A 650 -19.59 6.25 -31.62
C PHE A 650 -20.88 5.68 -31.00
N PHE A 651 -20.88 5.37 -29.71
CA PHE A 651 -22.02 4.68 -29.08
C PHE A 651 -22.92 5.59 -28.25
N PHE A 652 -22.36 6.58 -27.54
CA PHE A 652 -23.15 7.43 -26.65
C PHE A 652 -23.61 8.74 -27.32
N TYR A 653 -22.72 9.42 -28.04
CA TYR A 653 -23.00 10.76 -28.56
C TYR A 653 -23.52 10.77 -30.01
N ASN A 654 -23.47 9.63 -30.71
CA ASN A 654 -24.07 9.46 -32.04
C ASN A 654 -25.49 8.85 -32.01
N ARG A 655 -25.79 7.98 -31.03
CA ARG A 655 -27.08 7.25 -30.97
C ARG A 655 -28.20 8.02 -30.27
N SER A 656 -27.84 8.85 -29.31
CA SER A 656 -28.76 9.81 -28.68
C SER A 656 -29.18 10.86 -29.71
N GLY A 657 -30.35 11.51 -29.57
CA GLY A 657 -30.78 12.65 -30.40
C GLY A 657 -29.76 13.81 -30.52
N ALA A 658 -28.65 13.70 -29.78
CA ALA A 658 -27.40 14.42 -29.85
C ALA A 658 -26.71 14.45 -31.24
N GLY A 659 -27.32 13.89 -32.30
CA GLY A 659 -26.96 14.16 -33.70
C GLY A 659 -26.88 15.66 -34.04
N LYS A 660 -27.55 16.53 -33.27
CA LYS A 660 -27.39 18.01 -33.35
C LYS A 660 -26.12 18.55 -32.70
N THR A 661 -25.22 17.71 -32.17
CA THR A 661 -23.96 18.16 -31.56
C THR A 661 -22.91 18.36 -32.64
N SER A 662 -22.37 19.59 -32.70
CA SER A 662 -21.33 19.95 -33.66
C SER A 662 -20.20 18.93 -33.67
N THR A 663 -19.79 18.52 -34.87
CA THR A 663 -18.61 17.66 -35.11
C THR A 663 -17.37 18.22 -34.40
N LEU A 664 -17.27 19.55 -34.26
CA LEU A 664 -16.20 20.21 -33.51
C LEU A 664 -16.16 19.83 -32.03
N LEU A 665 -17.30 19.70 -31.35
CA LEU A 665 -17.32 19.33 -29.94
C LEU A 665 -16.95 17.86 -29.75
N LYS A 666 -17.36 17.01 -30.69
CA LYS A 666 -16.99 15.59 -30.69
C LYS A 666 -15.49 15.40 -30.92
N SER A 667 -14.90 16.16 -31.85
CA SER A 667 -13.46 16.15 -32.05
C SER A 667 -12.70 16.71 -30.85
N LEU A 668 -13.20 17.79 -30.21
CA LEU A 668 -12.61 18.32 -28.98
C LEU A 668 -12.63 17.31 -27.82
N TRP A 669 -13.70 16.52 -27.67
CA TRP A 669 -13.73 15.42 -26.70
C TRP A 669 -12.67 14.36 -27.00
N LEU A 670 -12.59 13.92 -28.26
CA LEU A 670 -11.59 12.93 -28.66
C LEU A 670 -10.16 13.43 -28.42
N ILE A 671 -9.87 14.68 -28.80
CA ILE A 671 -8.58 15.33 -28.57
C ILE A 671 -8.29 15.42 -27.07
N SER A 672 -9.27 15.80 -26.25
CA SER A 672 -9.11 15.85 -24.79
C SER A 672 -8.79 14.48 -24.20
N CYS A 673 -9.45 13.41 -24.65
CA CYS A 673 -9.14 12.04 -24.23
C CYS A 673 -7.74 11.60 -24.66
N LEU A 674 -7.32 11.93 -25.89
CA LEU A 674 -5.97 11.64 -26.38
C LEU A 674 -4.90 12.38 -25.57
N LEU A 675 -5.12 13.66 -25.26
CA LEU A 675 -4.21 14.42 -24.39
C LEU A 675 -4.13 13.81 -22.99
N MET A 676 -5.26 13.42 -22.40
CA MET A 676 -5.29 12.75 -21.10
C MET A 676 -4.57 11.39 -21.13
N SER A 677 -4.53 10.70 -22.27
CA SER A 677 -3.81 9.42 -22.42
C SER A 677 -2.28 9.55 -22.44
N ILE A 678 -1.73 10.76 -22.54
CA ILE A 678 -0.27 10.98 -22.54
C ILE A 678 0.29 10.82 -21.13
N PHE A 679 -0.39 11.38 -20.12
CA PHE A 679 0.16 11.52 -18.76
C PHE A 679 0.47 10.19 -18.06
N PRO A 680 -0.40 9.14 -18.09
CA PRO A 680 -0.07 7.87 -17.45
C PRO A 680 1.13 7.15 -18.09
N SER A 681 1.49 7.51 -19.33
CA SER A 681 2.63 6.96 -20.06
C SER A 681 3.95 7.72 -19.81
N LEU A 682 3.91 8.90 -19.15
CA LEU A 682 5.12 9.65 -18.80
C LEU A 682 5.89 8.95 -17.67
N PRO A 683 7.22 9.04 -17.63
CA PRO A 683 8.00 8.48 -16.54
C PRO A 683 7.60 9.10 -15.20
N ILE A 684 7.70 8.30 -14.13
CA ILE A 684 7.44 8.78 -12.75
C ILE A 684 8.55 9.75 -12.35
N ASP A 685 9.80 9.36 -12.60
CA ASP A 685 11.01 10.14 -12.31
C ASP A 685 11.28 11.15 -13.43
N TYR A 686 10.29 11.98 -13.78
CA TYR A 686 10.46 13.04 -14.79
C TYR A 686 11.44 14.14 -14.31
N GLY A 687 11.59 14.27 -12.99
CA GLY A 687 12.32 15.38 -12.35
C GLY A 687 11.53 16.69 -12.36
N SER A 688 12.17 17.76 -11.90
CA SER A 688 11.58 19.11 -11.85
C SER A 688 11.76 19.85 -13.17
N ASP A 689 10.67 20.40 -13.72
CA ASP A 689 10.67 21.30 -14.87
C ASP A 689 9.69 22.46 -14.64
N THR A 690 10.24 23.56 -14.15
CA THR A 690 9.50 24.79 -13.85
C THR A 690 8.82 25.39 -15.08
N LYS A 691 9.34 25.17 -16.30
CA LYS A 691 8.73 25.71 -17.52
C LYS A 691 7.40 25.03 -17.80
N LEU A 692 7.32 23.71 -17.60
CA LEU A 692 6.07 22.95 -17.74
C LEU A 692 5.02 23.39 -16.72
N VAL A 693 5.43 23.68 -15.47
CA VAL A 693 4.53 24.23 -14.45
C VAL A 693 3.96 25.58 -14.92
N CYS A 694 4.81 26.47 -15.43
CA CYS A 694 4.39 27.77 -15.96
C CYS A 694 3.46 27.64 -17.17
N PHE A 695 3.75 26.74 -18.12
CA PHE A 695 2.87 26.45 -19.25
C PHE A 695 1.51 25.92 -18.80
N GLY A 696 1.48 25.07 -17.76
CA GLY A 696 0.23 24.63 -17.13
C GLY A 696 -0.57 25.79 -16.53
N GLY A 697 0.09 26.72 -15.84
CA GLY A 697 -0.53 27.93 -15.31
C GLY A 697 -1.15 28.83 -16.40
N ILE A 698 -0.45 28.99 -17.52
CA ILE A 698 -0.95 29.71 -18.70
C ILE A 698 -2.17 28.99 -19.31
N LEU A 699 -2.10 27.67 -19.49
CA LEU A 699 -3.21 26.86 -20.02
C LEU A 699 -4.49 27.03 -19.19
N ILE A 700 -4.39 26.90 -17.87
CA ILE A 700 -5.53 27.07 -16.95
C ILE A 700 -6.08 28.51 -17.04
N SER A 701 -5.20 29.50 -17.12
CA SER A 701 -5.59 30.90 -17.27
C SER A 701 -6.35 31.14 -18.58
N ILE A 702 -5.90 30.55 -19.70
CA ILE A 702 -6.60 30.61 -21.00
C ILE A 702 -8.00 29.96 -20.89
N LEU A 703 -8.12 28.79 -20.27
CA LEU A 703 -9.43 28.14 -20.05
C LEU A 703 -10.37 29.04 -19.22
N GLY A 704 -9.85 29.71 -18.19
CA GLY A 704 -10.58 30.69 -17.39
C GLY A 704 -11.03 31.93 -18.19
N VAL A 705 -10.17 32.45 -19.06
CA VAL A 705 -10.50 33.58 -19.94
C VAL A 705 -11.56 33.18 -20.97
N LEU A 706 -11.40 32.03 -21.63
CA LEU A 706 -12.33 31.53 -22.64
C LEU A 706 -13.74 31.38 -22.06
N THR A 707 -13.89 30.77 -20.88
CA THR A 707 -15.19 30.63 -20.20
C THR A 707 -15.82 32.00 -19.87
N SER A 708 -15.02 32.98 -19.44
CA SER A 708 -15.47 34.35 -19.20
C SER A 708 -15.94 35.06 -20.49
N LEU A 709 -15.21 34.88 -21.59
CA LEU A 709 -15.54 35.46 -22.91
C LEU A 709 -16.79 34.83 -23.53
N PHE A 710 -16.90 33.49 -23.50
CA PHE A 710 -18.10 32.77 -23.97
C PHE A 710 -19.36 33.26 -23.25
N LYS A 711 -19.25 33.54 -21.93
CA LYS A 711 -20.35 34.11 -21.15
C LYS A 711 -20.66 35.55 -21.52
N PHE A 712 -19.66 36.42 -21.67
CA PHE A 712 -19.86 37.80 -22.09
C PHE A 712 -20.63 37.86 -23.42
N ARG A 713 -20.25 37.00 -24.38
CA ARG A 713 -20.93 36.87 -25.68
C ARG A 713 -22.37 36.35 -25.58
N ASN A 714 -22.66 35.41 -24.69
CA ASN A 714 -24.02 34.90 -24.52
C ASN A 714 -24.93 35.90 -23.77
N ASN A 715 -24.40 36.60 -22.77
CA ASN A 715 -25.14 37.65 -22.06
C ASN A 715 -25.45 38.83 -22.98
N SER A 716 -24.52 39.25 -23.84
CA SER A 716 -24.78 40.33 -24.81
C SER A 716 -25.85 39.95 -25.84
N LYS A 717 -25.90 38.68 -26.28
CA LYS A 717 -27.00 38.17 -27.12
C LYS A 717 -28.36 38.18 -26.42
N GLN A 718 -28.45 37.78 -25.15
CA GLN A 718 -29.71 37.85 -24.39
C GLN A 718 -30.15 39.28 -24.10
N GLN A 719 -29.21 40.22 -23.99
CA GLN A 719 -29.49 41.65 -23.73
C GLN A 719 -30.24 42.31 -24.90
N GLN A 720 -30.10 41.79 -26.13
CA GLN A 720 -30.88 42.25 -27.29
C GLN A 720 -32.35 41.78 -27.27
N GLN A 721 -32.74 40.86 -26.37
CA GLN A 721 -34.08 40.25 -26.38
C GLN A 721 -34.96 40.56 -25.15
N SER A 722 -34.50 41.26 -24.11
CA SER A 722 -35.32 41.49 -22.90
C SER A 722 -34.95 42.74 -22.10
N SER A 723 -35.83 43.76 -22.09
CA SER A 723 -35.53 45.10 -21.59
C SER A 723 -35.72 45.32 -20.07
N SER A 724 -36.57 44.55 -19.38
CA SER A 724 -37.02 44.93 -18.02
C SER A 724 -36.38 44.16 -16.84
N SER A 725 -35.81 42.97 -17.04
CA SER A 725 -35.11 42.20 -15.98
C SER A 725 -33.58 42.25 -16.04
N SER A 726 -33.05 43.22 -16.80
CA SER A 726 -31.66 43.29 -17.27
C SER A 726 -30.67 43.83 -16.22
N GLN A 727 -31.04 44.81 -15.38
CA GLN A 727 -30.09 45.47 -14.47
C GLN A 727 -29.57 44.55 -13.34
N GLN A 728 -30.44 43.80 -12.66
CA GLN A 728 -30.00 42.87 -11.59
C GLN A 728 -29.17 41.70 -12.16
N LYS A 729 -29.49 41.21 -13.37
CA LYS A 729 -28.69 40.20 -14.06
C LYS A 729 -27.30 40.75 -14.45
N LEU A 730 -27.22 42.01 -14.89
CA LEU A 730 -25.97 42.67 -15.27
C LEU A 730 -25.03 42.88 -14.09
N GLN A 731 -25.51 43.44 -12.97
CA GLN A 731 -24.68 43.68 -11.77
C GLN A 731 -24.12 42.37 -11.20
N LYS A 732 -24.92 41.31 -11.22
CA LYS A 732 -24.51 39.96 -10.80
C LYS A 732 -23.50 39.32 -11.77
N SER A 733 -23.64 39.53 -13.07
CA SER A 733 -22.65 39.09 -14.07
C SER A 733 -21.30 39.78 -13.88
N LYS A 734 -21.30 41.10 -13.62
CA LYS A 734 -20.08 41.87 -13.36
C LYS A 734 -19.33 41.36 -12.12
N LYS A 735 -20.04 41.09 -11.01
CA LYS A 735 -19.41 40.53 -9.79
C LYS A 735 -18.72 39.19 -10.05
N ASN A 736 -19.36 38.28 -10.80
CA ASN A 736 -18.78 36.98 -11.13
C ASN A 736 -17.54 37.13 -12.03
N GLN A 737 -17.57 38.08 -12.98
CA GLN A 737 -16.41 38.37 -13.84
C GLN A 737 -15.22 38.90 -13.05
N ILE A 738 -15.44 39.85 -12.12
CA ILE A 738 -14.35 40.39 -11.27
C ILE A 738 -13.68 39.29 -10.47
N ILE A 739 -14.46 38.40 -9.85
CA ILE A 739 -13.93 37.27 -9.06
C ILE A 739 -13.11 36.33 -9.94
N ASN A 740 -13.61 35.96 -11.11
CA ASN A 740 -12.87 35.12 -12.05
C ASN A 740 -11.56 35.79 -12.49
N SER A 741 -11.57 37.10 -12.76
CA SER A 741 -10.35 37.84 -13.10
C SER A 741 -9.34 37.85 -11.95
N ILE A 742 -9.78 38.03 -10.71
CA ILE A 742 -8.90 37.95 -9.52
C ILE A 742 -8.26 36.56 -9.42
N LEU A 743 -9.05 35.48 -9.57
CA LEU A 743 -8.52 34.12 -9.52
C LEU A 743 -7.53 33.83 -10.64
N ILE A 744 -7.78 34.30 -11.86
CA ILE A 744 -6.84 34.17 -12.99
C ILE A 744 -5.54 34.90 -12.70
N ILE A 745 -5.60 36.12 -12.15
CA ILE A 745 -4.41 36.87 -11.73
C ILE A 745 -3.65 36.12 -10.62
N SER A 746 -4.36 35.53 -9.65
CA SER A 746 -3.74 34.72 -8.59
C SER A 746 -3.06 33.46 -9.11
N ILE A 747 -3.58 32.82 -10.17
CA ILE A 747 -2.94 31.67 -10.83
C ILE A 747 -1.63 32.12 -11.51
N LEU A 748 -1.66 33.23 -12.25
CA LEU A 748 -0.45 33.78 -12.88
C LEU A 748 0.59 34.20 -11.83
N LEU A 749 0.15 34.80 -10.73
CA LEU A 749 1.02 35.14 -9.60
C LEU A 749 1.63 33.88 -8.96
N SER A 750 0.85 32.81 -8.78
CA SER A 750 1.34 31.54 -8.26
C SER A 750 2.42 30.94 -9.18
N SER A 751 2.20 31.01 -10.50
CA SER A 751 3.18 30.59 -11.50
C SER A 751 4.48 31.38 -11.42
N PHE A 752 4.38 32.70 -11.20
CA PHE A 752 5.54 33.56 -11.01
C PHE A 752 6.29 33.25 -9.70
N ILE A 753 5.58 32.96 -8.61
CA ILE A 753 6.17 32.54 -7.33
C ILE A 753 6.93 31.23 -7.48
N VAL A 754 6.35 30.25 -8.18
CA VAL A 754 7.02 28.97 -8.46
C VAL A 754 8.32 29.18 -9.23
N TYR A 755 8.27 29.99 -10.30
CA TYR A 755 9.44 30.30 -11.13
C TYR A 755 10.56 31.00 -10.36
N THR A 756 10.21 32.04 -9.60
CA THR A 756 11.19 32.80 -8.82
C THR A 756 11.78 32.01 -7.66
N THR A 757 11.00 31.09 -7.07
CA THR A 757 11.47 30.20 -6.00
C THR A 757 12.49 29.19 -6.52
N ASP A 758 12.20 28.48 -7.62
CA ASP A 758 13.19 27.55 -8.20
C ASP A 758 14.46 28.26 -8.63
N SER A 759 14.34 29.41 -9.31
CA SER A 759 15.52 30.17 -9.72
C SER A 759 16.39 30.61 -8.54
N SER A 760 15.79 30.89 -7.38
CA SER A 760 16.51 31.23 -6.14
C SER A 760 17.22 30.01 -5.55
N LEU A 761 16.56 28.85 -5.55
CA LEU A 761 17.12 27.59 -5.05
C LEU A 761 18.24 27.05 -5.93
N GLU A 762 18.09 27.11 -7.26
CA GLU A 762 19.15 26.77 -8.23
C GLU A 762 20.40 27.63 -8.03
N LYS A 763 20.21 28.93 -7.75
CA LYS A 763 21.30 29.87 -7.44
C LYS A 763 21.86 29.73 -6.02
N LYS A 764 21.36 28.78 -5.21
CA LYS A 764 21.72 28.58 -3.79
C LYS A 764 21.50 29.81 -2.90
N ILE A 765 20.57 30.69 -3.27
CA ILE A 765 20.20 31.89 -2.48
C ILE A 765 19.26 31.51 -1.31
N GLY A 766 18.60 30.34 -1.41
CA GLY A 766 17.62 29.86 -0.44
C GLY A 766 16.19 30.26 -0.80
N LEU A 767 15.24 29.97 0.10
CA LEU A 767 13.81 30.27 -0.07
C LEU A 767 13.53 31.76 0.23
N PRO A 768 13.09 32.58 -0.74
CA PRO A 768 12.79 33.98 -0.48
C PRO A 768 11.60 34.12 0.50
N PHE A 769 11.77 34.91 1.57
CA PHE A 769 10.75 35.10 2.60
C PHE A 769 9.41 35.60 2.05
N ILE A 770 9.43 36.53 1.09
CA ILE A 770 8.21 37.07 0.46
C ILE A 770 7.48 35.96 -0.30
N ASN A 771 8.20 35.11 -1.04
CA ASN A 771 7.61 33.98 -1.77
C ASN A 771 6.98 32.97 -0.81
N GLN A 772 7.66 32.69 0.31
CA GLN A 772 7.14 31.82 1.35
C GLN A 772 5.83 32.37 1.94
N LEU A 773 5.81 33.64 2.33
CA LEU A 773 4.62 34.30 2.88
C LEU A 773 3.45 34.31 1.88
N LEU A 774 3.71 34.67 0.62
CA LEU A 774 2.69 34.68 -0.43
C LEU A 774 2.16 33.28 -0.73
N SER A 775 3.01 32.25 -0.72
CA SER A 775 2.58 30.87 -0.93
C SER A 775 1.60 30.43 0.15
N TRP A 776 1.88 30.73 1.43
CA TRP A 776 0.96 30.46 2.53
C TRP A 776 -0.36 31.22 2.41
N ILE A 777 -0.33 32.51 2.06
CA ILE A 777 -1.54 33.33 1.85
C ILE A 777 -2.39 32.77 0.70
N LEU A 778 -1.77 32.39 -0.42
CA LEU A 778 -2.46 31.84 -1.59
C LEU A 778 -3.05 30.45 -1.33
N LEU A 779 -2.35 29.59 -0.58
CA LEU A 779 -2.88 28.30 -0.13
C LEU A 779 -4.13 28.47 0.72
N VAL A 780 -4.06 29.30 1.77
CA VAL A 780 -5.19 29.52 2.71
C VAL A 780 -6.36 30.21 2.02
N SER A 781 -6.09 31.26 1.22
CA SER A 781 -7.14 31.96 0.49
C SER A 781 -7.82 31.07 -0.54
N GLY A 782 -7.08 30.23 -1.27
CA GLY A 782 -7.63 29.26 -2.20
C GLY A 782 -8.64 28.30 -1.56
N VAL A 783 -8.41 27.89 -0.31
CA VAL A 783 -9.33 27.02 0.46
C VAL A 783 -10.49 27.82 1.06
N LEU A 784 -10.22 28.97 1.69
CA LEU A 784 -11.25 29.80 2.33
C LEU A 784 -12.30 30.31 1.32
N ILE A 785 -11.85 30.65 0.11
CA ILE A 785 -12.70 31.14 -0.99
C ILE A 785 -13.75 30.08 -1.38
N LEU A 786 -13.41 28.78 -1.36
CA LEU A 786 -14.34 27.68 -1.65
C LEU A 786 -15.54 27.66 -0.70
N ALA A 787 -15.34 28.01 0.57
CA ALA A 787 -16.39 27.99 1.59
C ALA A 787 -17.34 29.20 1.48
N ILE A 788 -16.82 30.36 1.08
CA ILE A 788 -17.55 31.64 1.14
C ILE A 788 -18.39 31.86 -0.12
N TYR A 789 -17.88 31.52 -1.31
CA TYR A 789 -18.53 31.89 -2.56
C TYR A 789 -19.24 30.71 -3.24
N ARG A 790 -20.56 30.85 -3.41
CA ARG A 790 -21.41 29.92 -4.17
C ARG A 790 -21.80 30.53 -5.50
N GLY A 791 -21.34 29.91 -6.59
CA GLY A 791 -21.73 30.30 -7.94
C GLY A 791 -23.24 30.09 -8.12
N LYS A 792 -23.94 31.11 -8.64
CA LYS A 792 -25.40 31.06 -8.80
C LYS A 792 -25.87 30.33 -10.07
N GLY A 793 -24.95 29.90 -10.93
CA GLY A 793 -25.22 29.12 -12.15
C GLY A 793 -24.29 27.91 -12.24
N PHE A 794 -24.71 26.86 -12.95
CA PHE A 794 -23.97 25.59 -13.05
C PHE A 794 -22.51 25.77 -13.51
N TYR A 795 -22.31 26.28 -14.73
CA TYR A 795 -20.96 26.50 -15.28
C TYR A 795 -20.21 27.64 -14.58
N ASP A 796 -20.92 28.62 -14.02
CA ASP A 796 -20.31 29.69 -13.22
C ASP A 796 -19.66 29.13 -11.96
N HIS A 797 -20.38 28.27 -11.26
CA HIS A 797 -19.89 27.65 -10.04
C HIS A 797 -18.76 26.68 -10.34
N TRP A 798 -18.90 25.87 -11.40
CA TRP A 798 -17.83 24.98 -11.87
C TRP A 798 -16.53 25.72 -12.18
N THR A 799 -16.61 26.78 -13.00
CA THR A 799 -15.43 27.58 -13.40
C THR A 799 -14.75 28.18 -12.18
N PHE A 800 -15.54 28.74 -11.25
CA PHE A 800 -15.02 29.29 -10.00
C PHE A 800 -14.27 28.24 -9.17
N LEU A 801 -14.86 27.04 -8.99
CA LEU A 801 -14.23 25.96 -8.22
C LEU A 801 -12.94 25.46 -8.88
N CYS A 802 -12.93 25.33 -10.21
CA CYS A 802 -11.73 24.97 -10.97
C CYS A 802 -10.59 25.97 -10.71
N LEU A 803 -10.85 27.26 -10.92
CA LEU A 803 -9.83 28.31 -10.77
C LEU A 803 -9.32 28.41 -9.32
N SER A 804 -10.21 28.26 -8.33
CA SER A 804 -9.83 28.30 -6.92
C SER A 804 -8.93 27.13 -6.51
N LEU A 805 -9.20 25.92 -7.01
CA LEU A 805 -8.42 24.72 -6.73
C LEU A 805 -7.08 24.69 -7.50
N SER A 806 -6.99 25.35 -8.66
CA SER A 806 -5.74 25.45 -9.43
C SER A 806 -4.62 26.18 -8.68
N ILE A 807 -4.95 27.15 -7.82
CA ILE A 807 -3.97 27.95 -7.08
C ILE A 807 -3.09 27.07 -6.17
N PRO A 808 -3.64 26.34 -5.18
CA PRO A 808 -2.82 25.49 -4.31
C PRO A 808 -2.18 24.33 -5.07
N PHE A 809 -2.85 23.78 -6.08
CA PHE A 809 -2.29 22.69 -6.88
C PHE A 809 -1.02 23.12 -7.63
N LEU A 810 -1.05 24.31 -8.24
CA LEU A 810 0.09 24.87 -8.96
C LEU A 810 1.28 25.11 -8.02
N LEU A 811 1.05 25.67 -6.83
CA LEU A 811 2.11 25.93 -5.84
C LEU A 811 2.79 24.65 -5.32
N LEU A 812 2.12 23.51 -5.41
CA LEU A 812 2.59 22.19 -4.97
C LEU A 812 3.12 21.31 -6.13
N SER A 813 3.21 21.85 -7.34
CA SER A 813 3.64 21.09 -8.54
C SER A 813 5.06 21.45 -8.95
N ILE A 814 5.78 20.49 -9.56
CA ILE A 814 7.19 20.64 -9.93
C ILE A 814 7.48 20.44 -11.42
N SER A 815 6.56 19.86 -12.19
CA SER A 815 6.74 19.50 -13.60
C SER A 815 5.43 19.58 -14.41
N TYR A 816 5.04 18.50 -15.09
CA TYR A 816 3.88 18.41 -15.99
C TYR A 816 2.53 18.35 -15.28
N GLU A 817 2.47 18.25 -13.95
CA GLU A 817 1.23 17.97 -13.21
C GLU A 817 0.19 19.07 -13.43
N VAL A 818 0.62 20.33 -13.60
CA VAL A 818 -0.29 21.47 -13.85
C VAL A 818 -0.90 21.41 -15.25
N LEU A 819 -0.14 20.92 -16.24
CA LEU A 819 -0.67 20.64 -17.58
C LEU A 819 -1.70 19.51 -17.52
N PHE A 820 -1.42 18.45 -16.77
CA PHE A 820 -2.38 17.37 -16.50
C PHE A 820 -3.67 17.94 -15.89
N PHE A 821 -3.56 18.76 -14.84
CA PHE A 821 -4.71 19.33 -14.16
C PHE A 821 -5.54 20.25 -15.07
N GLY A 822 -4.89 21.07 -15.90
CA GLY A 822 -5.57 21.89 -16.91
C GLY A 822 -6.33 21.05 -17.95
N ASN A 823 -5.73 19.96 -18.42
CA ASN A 823 -6.39 19.03 -19.34
C ASN A 823 -7.53 18.26 -18.67
N LEU A 824 -7.41 17.90 -17.39
CA LEU A 824 -8.47 17.28 -16.59
C LEU A 824 -9.67 18.22 -16.45
N ILE A 825 -9.45 19.52 -16.19
CA ILE A 825 -10.52 20.54 -16.16
C ILE A 825 -11.26 20.58 -17.50
N LEU A 826 -10.54 20.62 -18.62
CA LEU A 826 -11.13 20.60 -19.95
C LEU A 826 -11.93 19.31 -20.18
N ASN A 827 -11.37 18.15 -19.82
CA ASN A 827 -11.99 16.84 -20.00
C ASN A 827 -13.29 16.71 -19.21
N LEU A 828 -13.27 17.04 -17.91
CA LEU A 828 -14.46 17.00 -17.05
C LEU A 828 -15.53 18.00 -17.52
N THR A 829 -15.13 19.18 -18.00
CA THR A 829 -16.08 20.16 -18.55
C THR A 829 -16.82 19.61 -19.77
N LEU A 830 -16.10 18.95 -20.69
CA LEU A 830 -16.69 18.32 -21.86
C LEU A 830 -17.56 17.12 -21.48
N TRP A 831 -17.08 16.26 -20.57
CA TRP A 831 -17.86 15.13 -20.06
C TRP A 831 -19.20 15.59 -19.49
N MET A 832 -19.18 16.61 -18.61
CA MET A 832 -20.41 17.16 -18.04
C MET A 832 -21.36 17.72 -19.10
N TYR A 833 -20.82 18.46 -20.09
CA TYR A 833 -21.61 19.00 -21.18
C TYR A 833 -22.33 17.90 -21.98
N PHE A 834 -21.62 16.83 -22.32
CA PHE A 834 -22.18 15.73 -23.08
C PHE A 834 -23.22 14.93 -22.29
N GLU A 835 -22.96 14.61 -21.01
CA GLU A 835 -23.92 13.90 -20.16
C GLU A 835 -25.23 14.68 -19.98
N LEU A 836 -25.15 16.00 -19.75
CA LEU A 836 -26.33 16.86 -19.65
C LEU A 836 -27.12 16.93 -20.97
N LYS A 837 -26.45 16.78 -22.11
CA LYS A 837 -27.11 16.82 -23.42
C LYS A 837 -27.78 15.50 -23.77
N VAL A 838 -27.11 14.37 -23.53
CA VAL A 838 -27.64 13.03 -23.74
C VAL A 838 -28.94 12.83 -22.96
N ASP A 839 -28.99 13.27 -21.70
CA ASP A 839 -30.17 13.10 -20.86
C ASP A 839 -31.36 13.97 -21.29
N ASN A 840 -31.12 15.20 -21.77
CA ASN A 840 -32.17 16.09 -22.24
C ASN A 840 -32.91 15.58 -23.50
N ASP A 841 -32.29 14.70 -24.29
CA ASP A 841 -32.92 14.10 -25.48
C ASP A 841 -33.78 12.87 -25.14
N HIS A 842 -33.59 12.25 -23.97
CA HIS A 842 -34.51 11.24 -23.48
C HIS A 842 -35.76 11.92 -22.92
N THR A 843 -36.81 11.96 -23.72
CA THR A 843 -38.19 12.34 -23.35
C THR A 843 -38.78 11.35 -22.33
N ILE A 844 -38.19 11.27 -21.12
CA ILE A 844 -38.94 10.91 -19.94
C ILE A 844 -39.86 12.10 -19.68
N PRO A 845 -41.19 11.94 -19.57
CA PRO A 845 -42.10 13.05 -19.38
C PRO A 845 -41.65 13.84 -18.14
N LYS A 846 -41.09 15.04 -18.34
CA LYS A 846 -41.01 16.05 -17.29
C LYS A 846 -42.46 16.28 -16.90
N LEU A 847 -42.88 15.75 -15.75
CA LEU A 847 -44.25 15.88 -15.26
C LEU A 847 -44.61 17.35 -15.40
N VAL A 848 -45.58 17.60 -16.30
CA VAL A 848 -46.09 18.92 -16.64
C VAL A 848 -46.39 19.63 -15.33
N SER A 849 -45.64 20.70 -15.07
CA SER A 849 -45.99 21.65 -14.03
C SER A 849 -47.41 22.10 -14.33
N ILE A 850 -48.35 21.73 -13.46
CA ILE A 850 -49.74 22.16 -13.52
C ILE A 850 -49.74 23.67 -13.73
N THR A 851 -50.25 24.06 -14.90
CA THR A 851 -50.45 25.45 -15.32
C THR A 851 -51.28 26.20 -14.29
N PRO A 852 -50.89 27.41 -13.88
CA PRO A 852 -51.63 28.20 -12.92
C PRO A 852 -52.81 28.90 -13.63
N ASN A 853 -53.86 28.15 -13.94
CA ASN A 853 -55.17 28.69 -14.30
C ASN A 853 -56.21 28.15 -13.30
N SER A 854 -56.13 28.61 -12.06
CA SER A 854 -57.28 28.58 -11.15
C SER A 854 -57.05 29.65 -10.08
N GLU A 855 -57.96 30.61 -10.09
CA GLU A 855 -58.07 31.73 -9.16
C GLU A 855 -57.96 31.29 -7.68
N PRO A 856 -57.52 32.20 -6.79
CA PRO A 856 -57.17 31.88 -5.41
C PRO A 856 -58.44 31.64 -4.59
N SER A 857 -58.92 30.41 -4.57
CA SER A 857 -59.87 29.94 -3.56
C SER A 857 -59.11 29.53 -2.30
N THR A 858 -59.37 30.30 -1.26
CA THR A 858 -59.04 30.11 0.15
C THR A 858 -59.35 28.69 0.66
N SER A 859 -58.40 27.76 0.56
CA SER A 859 -58.20 26.69 1.54
C SER A 859 -56.90 25.93 1.26
N LEU A 860 -55.95 26.06 2.19
CA LEU A 860 -54.62 25.48 2.14
C LEU A 860 -54.68 23.94 2.36
N SER A 861 -55.18 23.19 1.38
CA SER A 861 -55.08 21.72 1.36
C SER A 861 -54.07 21.28 0.30
N PHE A 862 -52.80 21.62 0.52
CA PHE A 862 -51.71 21.07 -0.30
C PHE A 862 -51.61 19.56 -0.02
N SER A 863 -52.21 18.80 -0.92
CA SER A 863 -52.28 17.34 -0.96
C SER A 863 -50.94 16.67 -0.62
N LYS A 864 -50.97 15.81 0.40
CA LYS A 864 -49.87 15.07 1.06
C LYS A 864 -49.09 14.07 0.18
N SER A 865 -49.20 14.11 -1.14
CA SER A 865 -48.68 13.04 -2.02
C SER A 865 -47.40 13.41 -2.79
N ALA A 866 -47.02 14.69 -2.89
CA ALA A 866 -45.98 15.14 -3.83
C ALA A 866 -44.53 15.16 -3.31
N SER A 867 -44.23 14.68 -2.09
CA SER A 867 -42.86 14.78 -1.53
C SER A 867 -41.98 13.54 -1.72
N LYS A 868 -42.50 12.41 -2.21
CA LYS A 868 -41.71 11.21 -2.53
C LYS A 868 -41.45 11.01 -4.03
N SER A 869 -42.29 11.56 -4.92
CA SER A 869 -42.24 11.33 -6.37
C SER A 869 -41.27 12.21 -7.14
N ASN A 870 -40.53 13.13 -6.49
CA ASN A 870 -39.69 14.11 -7.19
C ASN A 870 -38.21 13.73 -7.37
N LEU A 871 -37.72 12.64 -6.75
CA LEU A 871 -36.40 12.08 -7.11
C LEU A 871 -36.61 10.99 -8.15
N MET A 872 -35.90 11.08 -9.27
CA MET A 872 -35.93 10.03 -10.29
C MET A 872 -35.23 8.76 -9.77
N ASN A 873 -35.70 7.61 -10.25
CA ASN A 873 -35.02 6.34 -10.07
C ASN A 873 -33.66 6.36 -10.76
N ILE A 874 -32.64 5.79 -10.11
CA ILE A 874 -31.33 5.49 -10.71
C ILE A 874 -31.56 4.60 -11.92
N THR A 875 -31.01 5.05 -13.03
CA THR A 875 -31.08 4.41 -14.35
C THR A 875 -29.76 3.72 -14.70
N GLN A 876 -29.75 2.98 -15.81
CA GLN A 876 -28.51 2.40 -16.36
C GLN A 876 -27.48 3.49 -16.73
N HIS A 877 -27.93 4.68 -17.13
CA HIS A 877 -27.06 5.81 -17.43
C HIS A 877 -26.34 6.34 -16.18
N ASP A 878 -26.98 6.26 -15.01
CA ASP A 878 -26.39 6.69 -13.74
C ASP A 878 -25.25 5.78 -13.29
N ILE A 879 -25.41 4.46 -13.46
CA ILE A 879 -24.36 3.49 -13.17
C ILE A 879 -23.17 3.72 -14.12
N ARG A 880 -23.41 3.98 -15.42
CA ARG A 880 -22.34 4.35 -16.35
C ARG A 880 -21.57 5.59 -15.87
N ARG A 881 -22.29 6.63 -15.42
CA ARG A 881 -21.65 7.84 -14.85
C ARG A 881 -20.84 7.53 -13.60
N ALA A 882 -21.29 6.61 -12.75
CA ALA A 882 -20.52 6.15 -11.59
C ALA A 882 -19.22 5.42 -12.00
N ILE A 883 -19.26 4.60 -13.05
CA ILE A 883 -18.04 3.94 -13.59
C ILE A 883 -17.05 4.99 -14.13
N PHE A 884 -17.53 5.99 -14.87
CA PHE A 884 -16.68 7.08 -15.37
C PHE A 884 -16.10 7.91 -14.21
N TYR A 885 -16.90 8.17 -13.19
CA TYR A 885 -16.44 8.83 -11.97
C TYR A 885 -15.27 8.09 -11.31
N ILE A 886 -15.40 6.77 -11.11
CA ILE A 886 -14.32 5.94 -10.57
C ILE A 886 -13.07 6.06 -11.44
N PHE A 887 -13.21 5.85 -12.75
CA PHE A 887 -12.10 5.97 -13.70
C PHE A 887 -11.39 7.34 -13.60
N PHE A 888 -12.14 8.45 -13.58
CA PHE A 888 -11.56 9.78 -13.46
C PHE A 888 -10.90 10.02 -12.09
N CYS A 889 -11.41 9.44 -11.00
CA CYS A 889 -10.72 9.50 -9.72
C CYS A 889 -9.37 8.76 -9.80
N TYR A 890 -9.31 7.58 -10.41
CA TYR A 890 -8.05 6.85 -10.59
C TYR A 890 -7.06 7.58 -11.50
N VAL A 891 -7.53 8.20 -12.58
CA VAL A 891 -6.67 9.06 -13.40
C VAL A 891 -6.23 10.30 -12.60
N GLY A 892 -7.11 10.90 -11.81
CA GLY A 892 -6.78 12.01 -10.91
C GLY A 892 -5.67 11.63 -9.92
N PHE A 893 -5.67 10.38 -9.45
CA PHE A 893 -4.67 9.85 -8.52
C PHE A 893 -3.33 9.55 -9.21
N PHE A 894 -3.32 8.82 -10.33
CA PHE A 894 -2.08 8.40 -11.01
C PHE A 894 -1.50 9.45 -11.97
N GLY A 895 -2.34 10.34 -12.51
CA GLY A 895 -1.95 11.30 -13.55
C GLY A 895 -1.06 12.44 -13.08
N VAL A 896 -0.89 12.60 -11.77
CA VAL A 896 0.06 13.55 -11.16
C VAL A 896 1.43 12.91 -10.85
N GLY A 897 1.69 11.69 -11.34
CA GLY A 897 2.96 11.00 -11.15
C GLY A 897 3.07 10.16 -9.86
N ASN A 898 2.00 10.04 -9.08
CA ASN A 898 2.01 9.27 -7.83
C ASN A 898 2.27 7.77 -8.10
N ILE A 899 3.20 7.18 -7.36
CA ILE A 899 3.29 5.72 -7.19
C ILE A 899 2.33 5.32 -6.08
N ALA A 900 1.94 4.06 -6.06
CA ALA A 900 1.30 3.43 -4.93
C ALA A 900 2.17 3.32 -3.66
N SER A 901 3.16 4.21 -3.47
CA SER A 901 3.93 4.35 -2.23
C SER A 901 3.98 5.82 -1.83
N ILE A 902 3.83 6.10 -0.53
CA ILE A 902 3.97 7.44 0.05
C ILE A 902 5.42 7.94 -0.09
N SER A 903 6.40 7.04 -0.17
CA SER A 903 7.83 7.39 -0.32
C SER A 903 8.18 7.98 -1.68
N SER A 904 7.28 7.93 -2.65
CA SER A 904 7.56 8.35 -4.03
C SER A 904 7.34 9.84 -4.29
N PHE A 905 6.91 10.60 -3.29
CA PHE A 905 6.77 12.05 -3.44
C PHE A 905 8.11 12.76 -3.27
N GLU A 906 8.49 13.53 -4.28
CA GLU A 906 9.60 14.45 -4.11
C GLU A 906 9.25 15.56 -3.10
N ILE A 907 10.08 15.66 -2.06
CA ILE A 907 9.98 16.69 -1.01
C ILE A 907 10.07 18.10 -1.63
N SER A 908 10.69 18.23 -2.81
CA SER A 908 10.81 19.45 -3.61
C SER A 908 9.48 20.16 -3.89
N SER A 909 8.37 19.40 -3.95
CA SER A 909 7.00 19.95 -4.09
C SER A 909 6.60 20.88 -2.94
N THR A 910 7.26 20.79 -1.78
CA THR A 910 6.93 21.56 -0.58
C THR A 910 7.80 22.82 -0.39
N TYR A 911 8.84 23.00 -1.21
CA TYR A 911 9.85 24.04 -1.02
C TYR A 911 9.33 25.48 -1.15
N ARG A 912 8.14 25.67 -1.71
CA ARG A 912 7.45 26.97 -1.77
C ARG A 912 6.97 27.42 -0.39
N PHE A 913 6.84 26.47 0.53
CA PHE A 913 6.33 26.67 1.88
C PHE A 913 7.43 26.49 2.93
N THR A 914 8.30 25.48 2.75
CA THR A 914 9.40 25.19 3.66
C THR A 914 10.48 24.35 2.99
N THR A 915 11.75 24.68 3.24
CA THR A 915 12.93 23.88 2.84
C THR A 915 13.53 23.09 3.99
N ILE A 916 13.06 23.33 5.22
CA ILE A 916 13.54 22.62 6.42
C ILE A 916 12.74 21.33 6.55
N PHE A 917 13.43 20.19 6.61
CA PHE A 917 12.80 18.88 6.71
C PHE A 917 11.88 18.81 7.95
N ARG A 918 10.57 18.75 7.68
CA ARG A 918 9.51 18.64 8.68
C ARG A 918 8.48 17.61 8.19
N PRO A 919 8.65 16.33 8.51
CA PRO A 919 7.94 15.24 7.83
C PRO A 919 6.41 15.38 7.89
N PHE A 920 5.84 15.74 9.05
CA PHE A 920 4.39 15.91 9.19
C PHE A 920 3.83 17.07 8.38
N LEU A 921 4.54 18.20 8.34
CA LEU A 921 4.11 19.39 7.58
C LEU A 921 4.20 19.13 6.08
N MET A 922 5.32 18.59 5.64
CA MET A 922 5.57 18.24 4.24
C MET A 922 4.56 17.19 3.76
N GLY A 923 4.35 16.13 4.56
CA GLY A 923 3.34 15.10 4.29
C GLY A 923 1.92 15.68 4.17
N ALA A 924 1.53 16.60 5.06
CA ALA A 924 0.21 17.25 4.99
C ALA A 924 0.03 18.07 3.70
N LEU A 925 1.05 18.82 3.26
CA LEU A 925 1.03 19.57 2.01
C LEU A 925 0.90 18.64 0.78
N LEU A 926 1.62 17.52 0.78
CA LEU A 926 1.54 16.52 -0.28
C LEU A 926 0.16 15.84 -0.32
N LEU A 927 -0.45 15.55 0.82
CA LEU A 927 -1.83 15.04 0.88
C LEU A 927 -2.83 16.03 0.26
N VAL A 928 -2.66 17.34 0.50
CA VAL A 928 -3.49 18.37 -0.16
C VAL A 928 -3.33 18.32 -1.69
N LYS A 929 -2.09 18.18 -2.21
CA LYS A 929 -1.82 18.03 -3.65
C LYS A 929 -2.61 16.85 -4.25
N ILE A 930 -2.59 15.69 -3.59
CA ILE A 930 -3.28 14.47 -4.04
C ILE A 930 -4.81 14.65 -4.02
N PHE A 931 -5.34 15.33 -3.01
CA PHE A 931 -6.80 15.49 -2.85
C PHE A 931 -7.42 16.44 -3.87
N ILE A 932 -6.68 17.40 -4.42
CA ILE A 932 -7.26 18.42 -5.31
C ILE A 932 -7.84 17.82 -6.62
N PRO A 933 -7.13 16.99 -7.40
CA PRO A 933 -7.71 16.33 -8.57
C PRO A 933 -8.94 15.48 -8.23
N LEU A 934 -8.88 14.74 -7.13
CA LEU A 934 -9.98 13.88 -6.68
C LEU A 934 -11.21 14.68 -6.28
N LEU A 935 -11.01 15.80 -5.56
CA LEU A 935 -12.06 16.74 -5.21
C LEU A 935 -12.69 17.38 -6.44
N LEU A 936 -11.90 17.73 -7.45
CA LEU A 936 -12.40 18.27 -8.71
C LEU A 936 -13.34 17.27 -9.42
N VAL A 937 -12.93 15.99 -9.48
CA VAL A 937 -13.75 14.92 -10.04
C VAL A 937 -15.04 14.73 -9.23
N ALA A 938 -14.97 14.73 -7.89
CA ALA A 938 -16.13 14.64 -7.00
C ALA A 938 -17.12 15.80 -7.15
N ILE A 939 -16.61 17.03 -7.30
CA ILE A 939 -17.42 18.22 -7.57
C ILE A 939 -18.15 18.06 -8.90
N SER A 940 -17.46 17.64 -9.97
CA SER A 940 -18.06 17.48 -11.30
C SER A 940 -19.19 16.44 -11.29
N PHE A 941 -19.00 15.31 -10.58
CA PHE A 941 -20.00 14.27 -10.43
C PHE A 941 -21.20 14.73 -9.58
N SER A 942 -20.96 15.45 -8.48
CA SER A 942 -22.01 16.02 -7.63
C SER A 942 -22.85 17.08 -8.37
N LEU A 943 -22.20 17.94 -9.16
CA LEU A 943 -22.83 18.92 -10.03
C LEU A 943 -23.73 18.26 -11.08
N LEU A 944 -23.24 17.22 -11.76
CA LEU A 944 -24.02 16.43 -12.71
C LEU A 944 -25.25 15.80 -12.06
N ASN A 945 -25.07 15.07 -10.96
CA ASN A 945 -26.16 14.41 -10.25
C ASN A 945 -27.26 15.41 -9.82
N ASN A 946 -26.87 16.61 -9.36
CA ASN A 946 -27.85 17.65 -9.01
C ASN A 946 -28.66 18.18 -10.20
N ASN A 947 -28.07 18.31 -11.38
CA ASN A 947 -28.79 18.83 -12.56
C ASN A 947 -29.66 17.76 -13.22
N LEU A 948 -29.22 16.51 -13.15
CA LEU A 948 -29.96 15.35 -13.64
C LEU A 948 -31.00 14.83 -12.62
N ASN A 949 -31.13 15.46 -11.45
CA ASN A 949 -32.00 15.04 -10.34
C ASN A 949 -31.76 13.58 -9.88
N VAL A 950 -30.51 13.13 -9.99
CA VAL A 950 -30.07 11.80 -9.56
C VAL A 950 -29.88 11.80 -8.05
N PRO A 951 -30.40 10.79 -7.32
CA PRO A 951 -30.20 10.71 -5.88
C PRO A 951 -28.72 10.50 -5.54
N ARG A 952 -28.02 11.58 -5.17
CA ARG A 952 -26.58 11.54 -4.84
C ARG A 952 -26.18 10.42 -3.88
N PRO A 953 -26.90 10.16 -2.77
CA PRO A 953 -26.48 9.08 -1.88
C PRO A 953 -26.50 7.71 -2.58
N GLY A 954 -27.52 7.43 -3.40
CA GLY A 954 -27.60 6.17 -4.13
C GLY A 954 -26.47 6.03 -5.17
N SER A 955 -26.11 7.11 -5.87
CA SER A 955 -25.00 7.08 -6.84
C SER A 955 -23.64 6.88 -6.17
N PHE A 956 -23.38 7.51 -5.02
CA PHE A 956 -22.14 7.30 -4.27
C PHE A 956 -22.07 5.91 -3.61
N LEU A 957 -23.18 5.31 -3.20
CA LEU A 957 -23.19 3.93 -2.69
C LEU A 957 -22.84 2.91 -3.79
N ILE A 958 -23.25 3.15 -5.05
CA ILE A 958 -22.80 2.34 -6.20
C ILE A 958 -21.29 2.47 -6.37
N VAL A 959 -20.75 3.69 -6.25
CA VAL A 959 -19.30 3.90 -6.37
C VAL A 959 -18.54 3.06 -5.36
N ILE A 960 -18.94 3.13 -4.09
CA ILE A 960 -18.31 2.37 -3.00
C ILE A 960 -18.34 0.86 -3.30
N ALA A 961 -19.53 0.34 -3.64
CA ALA A 961 -19.71 -1.08 -3.93
C ALA A 961 -18.84 -1.58 -5.12
N LEU A 962 -18.63 -0.73 -6.14
CA LEU A 962 -17.76 -1.07 -7.26
C LEU A 962 -16.27 -0.98 -6.88
N THR A 963 -15.87 0.02 -6.10
CA THR A 963 -14.47 0.15 -5.65
C THR A 963 -14.04 -0.98 -4.71
N ASP A 964 -14.96 -1.53 -3.91
CA ASP A 964 -14.71 -2.71 -3.07
C ASP A 964 -14.26 -3.95 -3.86
N ILE A 965 -14.67 -4.09 -5.13
CA ILE A 965 -14.21 -5.18 -6.02
C ILE A 965 -12.69 -5.13 -6.18
N MET A 966 -12.12 -3.92 -6.26
CA MET A 966 -10.67 -3.74 -6.33
C MET A 966 -9.99 -4.09 -5.00
N SER A 967 -10.62 -3.76 -3.86
CA SER A 967 -10.08 -4.10 -2.54
C SER A 967 -9.99 -5.61 -2.32
N ILE A 968 -10.98 -6.38 -2.81
CA ILE A 968 -10.92 -7.85 -2.79
C ILE A 968 -9.73 -8.35 -3.63
N ASN A 969 -9.54 -7.82 -4.84
CA ASN A 969 -8.40 -8.19 -5.67
C ASN A 969 -7.08 -7.92 -4.95
N PHE A 970 -6.89 -6.72 -4.41
CA PHE A 970 -5.66 -6.38 -3.69
C PHE A 970 -5.47 -7.18 -2.41
N PHE A 971 -6.54 -7.60 -1.74
CA PHE A 971 -6.46 -8.48 -0.58
C PHE A 971 -5.81 -9.82 -0.93
N PHE A 972 -6.19 -10.43 -2.06
CA PHE A 972 -5.58 -11.69 -2.52
C PHE A 972 -4.21 -11.51 -3.17
N LEU A 973 -3.84 -10.29 -3.56
CA LEU A 973 -2.54 -9.96 -4.14
C LEU A 973 -1.49 -9.57 -3.08
N VAL A 974 -1.85 -9.55 -1.79
CA VAL A 974 -0.89 -9.33 -0.70
C VAL A 974 0.15 -10.46 -0.71
N LYS A 975 1.42 -10.06 -0.68
CA LYS A 975 2.56 -10.96 -0.61
C LYS A 975 3.20 -10.88 0.78
N ASP A 976 3.54 -12.03 1.34
CA ASP A 976 4.35 -12.22 2.55
C ASP A 976 5.72 -12.84 2.25
N THR A 977 5.97 -13.20 0.98
CA THR A 977 7.24 -13.71 0.48
C THR A 977 7.65 -12.95 -0.79
N GLY A 978 8.95 -12.82 -1.04
CA GLY A 978 9.51 -12.05 -2.15
C GLY A 978 10.28 -10.84 -1.64
N SER A 979 10.51 -9.85 -2.49
CA SER A 979 11.22 -8.61 -2.11
C SER A 979 10.37 -7.70 -1.21
N TRP A 980 10.98 -6.80 -0.41
CA TRP A 980 10.23 -5.85 0.42
C TRP A 980 9.53 -4.83 -0.44
N LEU A 981 10.13 -4.53 -1.58
CA LEU A 981 9.45 -3.74 -2.58
C LEU A 981 8.15 -4.43 -2.98
N GLU A 982 8.17 -5.73 -3.30
CA GLU A 982 6.95 -6.47 -3.63
C GLU A 982 5.96 -6.57 -2.46
N ILE A 983 6.43 -6.92 -1.26
CA ILE A 983 5.62 -7.02 -0.04
C ILE A 983 5.02 -5.65 0.29
N GLY A 984 5.85 -4.62 0.44
CA GLY A 984 5.47 -3.25 0.73
C GLY A 984 4.56 -2.64 -0.34
N VAL A 985 4.81 -2.89 -1.63
CA VAL A 985 3.92 -2.48 -2.73
C VAL A 985 2.58 -3.20 -2.62
N SER A 986 2.54 -4.50 -2.32
CA SER A 986 1.29 -5.24 -2.17
C SER A 986 0.45 -4.76 -0.98
N ILE A 987 1.09 -4.49 0.17
CA ILE A 987 0.48 -3.87 1.35
C ILE A 987 -0.07 -2.49 0.98
N SER A 988 0.73 -1.68 0.29
CA SER A 988 0.37 -0.32 -0.08
C SER A 988 -0.79 -0.30 -1.07
N HIS A 989 -0.83 -1.21 -2.04
CA HIS A 989 -1.96 -1.36 -2.97
C HIS A 989 -3.28 -1.62 -2.23
N TYR A 990 -3.27 -2.58 -1.30
CA TYR A 990 -4.44 -2.90 -0.50
C TYR A 990 -4.87 -1.74 0.42
N ALA A 991 -3.91 -1.12 1.11
CA ALA A 991 -4.16 0.02 1.97
C ALA A 991 -4.69 1.23 1.19
N ILE A 992 -4.09 1.55 0.05
CA ILE A 992 -4.54 2.64 -0.83
C ILE A 992 -5.94 2.36 -1.34
N SER A 993 -6.26 1.13 -1.76
CA SER A 993 -7.60 0.78 -2.23
C SER A 993 -8.67 1.05 -1.16
N ASN A 994 -8.44 0.61 0.08
CA ASN A 994 -9.36 0.88 1.21
C ASN A 994 -9.40 2.37 1.58
N ALA A 995 -8.24 3.04 1.63
CA ALA A 995 -8.14 4.48 1.90
C ALA A 995 -8.87 5.30 0.84
N PHE A 996 -8.85 4.86 -0.43
CA PHE A 996 -9.59 5.49 -1.52
C PHE A 996 -11.09 5.44 -1.26
N ILE A 997 -11.62 4.33 -0.75
CA ILE A 997 -13.05 4.21 -0.40
C ILE A 997 -13.43 5.17 0.73
N ILE A 998 -12.63 5.23 1.79
CA ILE A 998 -12.80 6.19 2.89
C ILE A 998 -12.73 7.63 2.35
N LEU A 999 -11.79 7.89 1.44
CA LEU A 999 -11.65 9.19 0.80
C LEU A 999 -12.86 9.52 -0.08
N GLN A 1000 -13.44 8.58 -0.83
CA GLN A 1000 -14.66 8.82 -1.60
C GLN A 1000 -15.83 9.22 -0.69
N LEU A 1001 -15.94 8.63 0.51
CA LEU A 1001 -16.93 9.02 1.51
C LEU A 1001 -16.71 10.45 2.02
N LEU A 1002 -15.46 10.85 2.24
CA LEU A 1002 -15.10 12.23 2.60
C LEU A 1002 -15.40 13.21 1.46
N LEU A 1003 -14.99 12.87 0.24
CA LEU A 1003 -15.21 13.66 -0.98
C LEU A 1003 -16.71 13.82 -1.27
N PHE A 1004 -17.53 12.82 -0.97
CA PHE A 1004 -18.98 12.94 -1.01
C PHE A 1004 -19.48 14.03 -0.05
N ALA A 1005 -19.03 14.01 1.21
CA ALA A 1005 -19.43 15.00 2.20
C ALA A 1005 -18.97 16.43 1.82
N VAL A 1006 -17.71 16.57 1.39
CA VAL A 1006 -17.14 17.86 0.96
C VAL A 1006 -17.83 18.38 -0.29
N SER A 1007 -18.01 17.53 -1.32
CA SER A 1007 -18.71 17.94 -2.54
C SER A 1007 -20.19 18.27 -2.28
N ALA A 1008 -20.84 17.63 -1.32
CA ALA A 1008 -22.20 17.97 -0.91
C ALA A 1008 -22.30 19.34 -0.20
N LEU A 1009 -21.25 19.77 0.51
CA LEU A 1009 -21.14 21.10 1.13
C LEU A 1009 -20.86 22.20 0.09
N LEU A 1010 -19.97 21.91 -0.86
CA LEU A 1010 -19.59 22.84 -1.93
C LEU A 1010 -20.73 23.00 -2.95
N VAL A 1011 -21.41 21.91 -3.33
CA VAL A 1011 -22.46 21.91 -4.35
C VAL A 1011 -23.86 21.92 -3.71
N PRO A 1012 -24.60 23.05 -3.74
CA PRO A 1012 -25.94 23.13 -3.14
C PRO A 1012 -26.97 22.26 -3.90
N THR A 1013 -27.81 21.53 -3.16
CA THR A 1013 -28.89 20.65 -3.68
C THR A 1013 -29.98 21.40 -4.43
N THR A 1014 -30.13 22.70 -4.20
CA THR A 1014 -31.17 23.53 -4.82
C THR A 1014 -30.55 24.55 -5.77
N LEU A 1015 -30.09 24.10 -6.93
CA LEU A 1015 -30.13 24.98 -8.10
C LEU A 1015 -31.60 25.06 -8.53
N LYS A 1016 -32.39 25.93 -7.86
CA LYS A 1016 -33.72 26.33 -8.34
C LYS A 1016 -33.52 26.81 -9.78
N TYR A 1017 -33.93 26.00 -10.76
CA TYR A 1017 -34.13 26.48 -12.11
C TYR A 1017 -35.30 27.46 -12.02
N ILE A 1018 -34.99 28.76 -11.88
CA ILE A 1018 -35.98 29.82 -11.99
C ILE A 1018 -36.47 29.72 -13.43
N ASN A 1019 -37.63 29.10 -13.60
CA ASN A 1019 -38.30 28.93 -14.87
C ASN A 1019 -38.64 30.34 -15.39
N ASN A 1020 -37.83 30.88 -16.30
CA ASN A 1020 -38.02 32.21 -16.88
C ASN A 1020 -39.23 32.29 -17.83
N ASN A 1021 -40.06 31.26 -17.92
CA ASN A 1021 -41.27 31.28 -18.74
C ASN A 1021 -42.50 31.90 -18.05
N SER A 1022 -42.41 32.41 -16.82
CA SER A 1022 -43.54 33.16 -16.23
C SER A 1022 -43.57 34.66 -16.54
N ASN A 1023 -42.65 35.19 -17.36
CA ASN A 1023 -42.61 36.63 -17.66
C ASN A 1023 -43.16 37.04 -19.03
N ASN A 1024 -43.78 36.13 -19.80
CA ASN A 1024 -44.42 36.49 -21.07
C ASN A 1024 -45.94 36.73 -21.02
N ASN A 1025 -46.60 36.67 -19.85
CA ASN A 1025 -48.05 36.87 -19.77
C ASN A 1025 -48.53 38.17 -19.10
N ASN A 1026 -47.65 39.14 -18.80
CA ASN A 1026 -48.06 40.39 -18.14
C ASN A 1026 -48.04 41.67 -19.02
N ASN A 1027 -48.01 41.54 -20.35
CA ASN A 1027 -48.05 42.71 -21.25
C ASN A 1027 -49.40 42.96 -21.96
N THR A 1028 -50.46 42.25 -21.60
CA THR A 1028 -51.82 42.56 -22.04
C THR A 1028 -52.72 42.62 -20.81
N ILE A 1029 -52.72 43.77 -20.14
CA ILE A 1029 -53.83 44.42 -19.40
C ILE A 1029 -53.25 45.75 -18.89
N LYS A 1030 -53.08 46.72 -19.80
CA LYS A 1030 -52.96 48.16 -19.51
C LYS A 1030 -53.45 48.95 -20.74
N SER A 1031 -54.71 48.72 -21.11
CA SER A 1031 -55.51 49.75 -21.79
C SER A 1031 -56.82 49.82 -21.03
N LYS A 1032 -57.11 51.01 -20.49
CA LYS A 1032 -58.48 51.45 -20.27
C LYS A 1032 -59.27 51.33 -21.56
#